data_AF-A0ABD2RU26-F1
#
_entry.id   AF-A0ABD2RU26-F1
#
_cell.length_a   1.000
_cell.length_b   1.000
_cell.length_c   1.000
_cell.angle_alpha   90.00
_cell.angle_beta   90.00
_cell.angle_gamma   90.00
#
_symmetry.space_group_name_H-M   'P 1'
#
loop_
_entity.id
_entity.type
_entity.pdbx_description
1 polymer ?
#
loop_
_entity_poly.entity_id
_entity_poly.type
_entity_poly.pdbx_seq_one_letter_code
_entity_poly.pdbx_strand_id
1 'polypeptide(L)'
;MWKVKDVKLLEEDLISTACQLELSLMQTCKQVMGDYDDLTAEFSSFQRQVIENQKLIWAKVKQLSGNAGLERLEHALSELRSRFIDSMETGSPSSAGSSDNSEIKNSKEFNENERCYGTQGIAWPVSVEDDSYLCDKRGSGTPQKSISTGLLRATENEVLLNEIVHKVCGLEIVSEEKESAKARVKERMEEAFWDGVMQSLNQDNPDFSWVLKLMKEVQNELCEMSPPSWRQEIVETVDINILSQVLNSGTLDMDYFGRILEFALVTLRKLSAPLVEDELNTNHQKFLKELGENTQDRENSTALFASLVIKGLQFVLRQIKKLKGEISKARIKLLEPLIKGPVGFEYLRSSFSNRYGPPTEAPISLPLVKQWLSSVMLVAGQEWDDHLNSLSSLRLSSGAHSLEKAPITLRAGGSSLRISDPPTLKTNEAEQPECKGEKVDLFLRLGLLQLVCEIEGLTVETLPETLKLNFSRLRAVQAFLQKIIVICTSILVLRQTLLAECLVTNPSEIEDISSKSITKLFKLLDNMEDAGITEVVDTLSLCLEGDEPKKLQARKEIMANVLAKSLRAGDAIFTRVSRTVFFAAKAILLCGSGAEGRRLAENSLKRVGASLLTGKLVEAMEDLLVVATVSARVHGSWYLEVLKNMRAL
;
A
#
# COMPACT_ATOMS: atom_id res chain seq x y z
N MET A 1 26.18 -23.06 29.74
CA MET A 1 25.13 -22.66 30.70
C MET A 1 23.94 -21.91 30.05
N TRP A 2 24.13 -21.05 29.04
CA TRP A 2 23.04 -20.26 28.44
C TRP A 2 21.93 -21.12 27.78
N LYS A 3 22.29 -22.12 26.97
CA LYS A 3 21.31 -23.01 26.28
C LYS A 3 20.32 -23.72 27.22
N VAL A 4 20.75 -24.08 28.43
CA VAL A 4 19.88 -24.76 29.42
C VAL A 4 18.90 -23.77 30.05
N LYS A 5 19.28 -22.50 30.17
CA LYS A 5 18.43 -21.43 30.70
C LYS A 5 17.35 -21.03 29.68
N ASP A 6 17.71 -20.96 28.40
CA ASP A 6 16.75 -20.66 27.33
C ASP A 6 15.73 -21.78 27.14
N VAL A 7 16.15 -23.05 27.25
CA VAL A 7 15.22 -24.20 27.17
C VAL A 7 14.21 -24.18 28.32
N LYS A 8 14.63 -23.82 29.54
CA LYS A 8 13.72 -23.69 30.69
C LYS A 8 12.76 -22.51 30.55
N LEU A 9 13.22 -21.36 30.06
CA LEU A 9 12.36 -20.20 29.81
C LEU A 9 11.32 -20.49 28.73
N LEU A 10 11.72 -21.19 27.67
CA LEU A 10 10.79 -21.60 26.61
C LEU A 10 9.77 -22.62 27.11
N GLU A 11 10.15 -23.52 28.00
CA GLU A 11 9.24 -24.45 28.65
C GLU A 11 8.21 -23.73 29.52
N GLU A 12 8.63 -22.76 30.34
CA GLU A 12 7.74 -21.96 31.18
C GLU A 12 6.73 -21.15 30.34
N ASP A 13 7.15 -20.59 29.20
CA ASP A 13 6.26 -19.89 28.27
C ASP A 13 5.25 -20.84 27.59
N LEU A 14 5.68 -22.05 27.22
CA LEU A 14 4.79 -23.09 26.69
C LEU A 14 3.77 -23.58 27.73
N ILE A 15 4.16 -23.71 29.00
CA ILE A 15 3.23 -24.04 30.08
C ILE A 15 2.24 -22.89 30.30
N SER A 16 2.70 -21.64 30.32
CA SER A 16 1.83 -20.47 30.49
C SER A 16 0.79 -20.34 29.36
N THR A 17 1.20 -20.59 28.11
CA THR A 17 0.31 -20.54 26.95
C THR A 17 -0.72 -21.67 26.97
N ALA A 18 -0.35 -22.88 27.39
CA ALA A 18 -1.30 -23.97 27.59
C ALA A 18 -2.35 -23.65 28.67
N CYS A 19 -1.92 -23.09 29.81
CA CYS A 19 -2.81 -22.63 30.87
C CYS A 19 -3.79 -21.55 30.38
N GLN A 20 -3.33 -20.61 29.55
CA GLN A 20 -4.19 -19.56 28.98
C GLN A 20 -5.23 -20.13 28.01
N LEU A 21 -4.83 -21.06 27.12
CA LEU A 21 -5.76 -21.72 26.19
C LEU A 21 -6.86 -22.49 26.93
N GLU A 22 -6.51 -23.14 28.04
CA GLU A 22 -7.47 -23.88 28.85
C GLU A 22 -8.42 -22.95 29.64
N LEU A 23 -7.91 -21.85 30.20
CA LEU A 23 -8.76 -20.82 30.80
C LEU A 23 -9.75 -20.23 29.80
N SER A 24 -9.28 -19.89 28.59
CA SER A 24 -10.14 -19.36 27.53
C SER A 24 -11.22 -20.38 27.15
N LEU A 25 -10.88 -21.67 27.03
CA LEU A 25 -11.86 -22.72 26.80
C LEU A 25 -12.90 -22.81 27.93
N MET A 26 -12.47 -22.82 29.19
CA MET A 26 -13.35 -22.90 30.36
C MET A 26 -14.28 -21.67 30.49
N GLN A 27 -13.79 -20.46 30.19
CA GLN A 27 -14.58 -19.23 30.17
C GLN A 27 -15.60 -19.22 29.04
N THR A 28 -15.21 -19.62 27.82
CA THR A 28 -16.14 -19.72 26.69
C THR A 28 -17.19 -20.81 26.93
N CYS A 29 -16.83 -21.95 27.52
CA CYS A 29 -17.78 -22.97 27.96
C CYS A 29 -18.80 -22.40 28.97
N LYS A 30 -18.37 -21.59 29.94
CA LYS A 30 -19.26 -20.91 30.89
C LYS A 30 -20.23 -19.96 30.19
N GLN A 31 -19.77 -19.25 29.16
CA GLN A 31 -20.57 -18.27 28.42
C GLN A 31 -21.61 -18.94 27.50
N VAL A 32 -21.26 -20.08 26.89
CA VAL A 32 -22.16 -20.88 26.05
C VAL A 32 -23.26 -21.58 26.86
N MET A 33 -23.02 -21.90 28.14
CA MET A 33 -24.08 -22.44 29.01
C MET A 33 -25.14 -21.40 29.45
N GLY A 34 -24.93 -20.12 29.14
CA GLY A 34 -25.86 -19.02 29.45
C GLY A 34 -26.81 -18.62 28.32
N ASP A 35 -26.59 -19.10 27.09
CA ASP A 35 -27.30 -18.64 25.90
C ASP A 35 -27.60 -19.83 24.97
N TYR A 36 -28.81 -20.40 25.12
CA TYR A 36 -29.25 -21.54 24.32
C TYR A 36 -29.92 -21.04 23.03
N ASP A 37 -29.19 -21.07 21.91
CA ASP A 37 -29.57 -21.89 20.73
C ASP A 37 -28.76 -21.63 19.43
N ASP A 38 -27.85 -20.64 19.33
CA ASP A 38 -27.24 -20.27 18.03
C ASP A 38 -25.69 -20.38 17.92
N LEU A 39 -24.99 -20.83 18.97
CA LEU A 39 -23.51 -20.81 19.06
C LEU A 39 -22.79 -22.17 18.88
N THR A 40 -23.51 -23.26 18.60
CA THR A 40 -22.96 -24.63 18.64
C THR A 40 -21.92 -24.92 17.55
N ALA A 41 -22.03 -24.34 16.36
CA ALA A 41 -21.10 -24.57 15.26
C ALA A 41 -19.74 -23.87 15.47
N GLU A 42 -19.76 -22.59 15.85
CA GLU A 42 -18.53 -21.82 16.13
C GLU A 42 -17.81 -22.32 17.37
N PHE A 43 -18.54 -22.68 18.43
CA PHE A 43 -17.97 -23.31 19.62
C PHE A 43 -17.27 -24.63 19.27
N SER A 44 -17.87 -25.47 18.42
CA SER A 44 -17.24 -26.73 17.99
C SER A 44 -15.96 -26.53 17.17
N SER A 45 -15.88 -25.44 16.40
CA SER A 45 -14.70 -25.04 15.64
C SER A 45 -13.58 -24.55 16.56
N PHE A 46 -13.92 -23.66 17.50
CA PHE A 46 -13.00 -23.15 18.51
C PHE A 46 -12.46 -24.28 19.41
N GLN A 47 -13.32 -25.17 19.88
CA GLN A 47 -12.93 -26.34 20.68
C GLN A 47 -11.94 -27.25 19.93
N ARG A 48 -12.17 -27.50 18.63
CA ARG A 48 -11.27 -28.31 17.80
C ARG A 48 -9.89 -27.65 17.68
N GLN A 49 -9.85 -26.32 17.47
CA GLN A 49 -8.61 -25.56 17.38
C GLN A 49 -7.83 -25.58 18.70
N VAL A 50 -8.51 -25.43 19.83
CA VAL A 50 -7.86 -25.46 21.16
C VAL A 50 -7.25 -26.84 21.44
N ILE A 51 -7.96 -27.92 21.11
CA ILE A 51 -7.45 -29.29 21.27
C ILE A 51 -6.22 -29.53 20.37
N GLU A 52 -6.22 -29.04 19.14
CA GLU A 52 -5.09 -29.17 18.23
C GLU A 52 -3.86 -28.37 18.70
N ASN A 53 -4.08 -27.14 19.16
CA ASN A 53 -3.04 -26.30 19.76
C ASN A 53 -2.46 -26.93 21.03
N GLN A 54 -3.30 -27.49 21.91
CA GLN A 54 -2.84 -28.20 23.10
C GLN A 54 -1.98 -29.42 22.71
N LYS A 55 -2.40 -30.25 21.75
CA LYS A 55 -1.60 -31.38 21.26
C LYS A 55 -0.22 -30.94 20.76
N LEU A 56 -0.15 -29.82 20.05
CA LEU A 56 1.11 -29.27 19.57
C LEU A 56 2.03 -28.82 20.72
N ILE A 57 1.48 -28.13 21.73
CA ILE A 57 2.24 -27.71 22.91
C ILE A 57 2.78 -28.94 23.66
N TRP A 58 1.96 -29.96 23.88
CA TRP A 58 2.38 -31.21 24.50
C TRP A 58 3.52 -31.89 23.74
N ALA A 59 3.45 -31.94 22.40
CA ALA A 59 4.52 -32.48 21.57
C ALA A 59 5.83 -31.66 21.70
N LYS A 60 5.72 -30.32 21.76
CA LYS A 60 6.87 -29.42 21.90
C LYS A 60 7.51 -29.47 23.29
N VAL A 61 6.72 -29.51 24.36
CA VAL A 61 7.23 -29.68 25.73
C VAL A 61 7.92 -31.03 25.89
N LYS A 62 7.36 -32.11 25.30
CA LYS A 62 8.02 -33.42 25.26
C LYS A 62 9.37 -33.38 24.52
N GLN A 63 9.45 -32.66 23.41
CA GLN A 63 10.68 -32.51 22.62
C GLN A 63 11.75 -31.69 23.35
N LEU A 64 11.35 -30.70 24.16
CA LEU A 64 12.25 -29.76 24.83
C LEU A 64 12.70 -30.22 26.22
N SER A 65 11.79 -30.75 27.05
CA SER A 65 12.05 -31.10 28.45
C SER A 65 11.76 -32.56 28.82
N GLY A 66 11.40 -33.40 27.84
CA GLY A 66 11.09 -34.81 28.08
C GLY A 66 9.89 -35.02 29.02
N ASN A 67 9.84 -36.17 29.69
CA ASN A 67 8.71 -36.53 30.55
C ASN A 67 8.57 -35.62 31.78
N ALA A 68 9.69 -35.10 32.32
CA ALA A 68 9.68 -34.19 33.48
C ALA A 68 9.03 -32.83 33.18
N GLY A 69 9.02 -32.40 31.91
CA GLY A 69 8.30 -31.18 31.51
C GLY A 69 6.80 -31.42 31.30
N LEU A 70 6.44 -32.62 30.85
CA LEU A 70 5.03 -33.02 30.74
C LEU A 70 4.35 -33.10 32.11
N GLU A 71 5.03 -33.61 33.13
CA GLU A 71 4.51 -33.65 34.50
C GLU A 71 4.28 -32.25 35.07
N ARG A 72 5.19 -31.30 34.81
CA ARG A 72 5.03 -29.89 35.22
C ARG A 72 3.88 -29.20 34.50
N LEU A 73 3.71 -29.47 33.20
CA LEU A 73 2.59 -29.00 32.42
C LEU A 73 1.26 -29.53 32.98
N GLU A 74 1.14 -30.84 33.22
CA GLU A 74 -0.09 -31.45 33.76
C GLU A 74 -0.43 -30.93 35.17
N HIS A 75 0.58 -30.74 36.02
CA HIS A 75 0.38 -30.16 37.34
C HIS A 75 -0.17 -28.73 37.25
N ALA A 76 0.39 -27.89 36.37
CA ALA A 76 -0.07 -26.52 36.18
C ALA A 76 -1.50 -26.44 35.64
N LEU A 77 -1.87 -27.34 34.70
CA LEU A 77 -3.25 -27.42 34.20
C LEU A 77 -4.21 -27.94 35.28
N SER A 78 -3.78 -28.90 36.10
CA SER A 78 -4.59 -29.42 37.20
C SER A 78 -4.86 -28.36 38.27
N GLU A 79 -3.84 -27.57 38.64
CA GLU A 79 -3.97 -26.45 39.57
C GLU A 79 -4.87 -25.34 39.01
N LEU A 80 -4.79 -25.09 37.70
CA LEU A 80 -5.66 -24.14 37.03
C LEU A 80 -7.13 -24.58 37.07
N ARG A 81 -7.40 -25.85 36.76
CA ARG A 81 -8.75 -26.44 36.81
C ARG A 81 -9.34 -26.37 38.22
N SER A 82 -8.54 -26.67 39.26
CA SER A 82 -9.01 -26.59 40.65
C SER A 82 -9.36 -25.15 41.04
N ARG A 83 -8.49 -24.17 40.75
CA ARG A 83 -8.76 -22.74 41.01
C ARG A 83 -10.01 -22.23 40.30
N PHE A 84 -10.27 -22.70 39.08
CA PHE A 84 -11.47 -22.33 38.35
C PHE A 84 -12.74 -22.91 38.99
N ILE A 85 -12.70 -24.18 39.43
CA ILE A 85 -13.81 -24.82 40.12
C ILE A 85 -14.09 -24.10 41.45
N ASP A 86 -13.05 -23.78 42.22
CA ASP A 86 -13.19 -23.01 43.47
C ASP A 86 -13.85 -21.64 43.21
N SER A 87 -13.50 -20.97 42.10
CA SER A 87 -14.11 -19.69 41.70
C SER A 87 -15.57 -19.80 41.21
N MET A 88 -16.00 -21.00 40.78
CA MET A 88 -17.38 -21.30 40.40
C MET A 88 -18.26 -21.56 41.63
N GLU A 89 -17.73 -22.20 42.68
CA GLU A 89 -18.49 -22.57 43.88
C GLU A 89 -18.77 -21.38 44.81
N THR A 90 -17.97 -20.29 44.74
CA THR A 90 -18.21 -19.06 45.49
C THR A 90 -19.06 -18.05 44.69
N GLY A 91 -20.38 -18.23 44.69
CA GLY A 91 -21.33 -17.38 43.97
C GLY A 91 -21.73 -16.05 44.65
N SER A 92 -21.14 -14.94 44.19
CA SER A 92 -21.62 -13.53 44.18
C SER A 92 -21.65 -12.69 45.49
N PRO A 93 -21.88 -11.35 45.44
CA PRO A 93 -21.02 -10.29 44.91
C PRO A 93 -20.77 -9.16 45.96
N SER A 94 -19.59 -8.51 46.02
CA SER A 94 -19.43 -7.10 46.46
C SER A 94 -17.98 -6.63 46.57
N SER A 95 -17.89 -5.31 46.58
CA SER A 95 -16.78 -4.36 46.55
C SER A 95 -15.69 -4.46 47.63
N ALA A 96 -14.58 -3.81 47.27
CA ALA A 96 -13.63 -3.07 48.11
C ALA A 96 -12.61 -3.86 48.95
N GLY A 97 -11.38 -3.33 48.94
CA GLY A 97 -10.47 -3.42 50.09
C GLY A 97 -9.06 -3.84 49.77
N SER A 98 -8.19 -2.86 49.57
CA SER A 98 -6.75 -2.93 49.84
C SER A 98 -6.46 -3.55 51.22
N SER A 99 -5.48 -4.45 51.34
CA SER A 99 -4.18 -4.14 51.96
C SER A 99 -3.34 -5.38 52.25
N ASP A 100 -2.07 -5.26 51.82
CA ASP A 100 -0.82 -5.55 52.52
C ASP A 100 -0.63 -6.86 53.31
N ASN A 101 0.47 -7.54 52.99
CA ASN A 101 1.52 -7.69 54.00
C ASN A 101 2.93 -7.70 53.38
N SER A 102 3.76 -6.87 54.00
CA SER A 102 5.16 -6.55 53.78
C SER A 102 6.13 -7.56 54.40
N GLU A 103 7.34 -7.70 53.83
CA GLU A 103 8.58 -7.96 54.60
C GLU A 103 9.80 -7.19 54.02
N ILE A 104 9.99 -5.98 54.53
CA ILE A 104 11.20 -5.33 55.10
C ILE A 104 12.59 -5.97 54.81
N LYS A 105 13.56 -5.21 54.24
CA LYS A 105 14.64 -4.45 54.97
C LYS A 105 15.74 -3.81 54.08
N ASN A 106 15.91 -2.48 54.25
CA ASN A 106 17.14 -1.64 54.39
C ASN A 106 18.25 -1.70 53.31
N SER A 107 18.96 -0.62 52.91
CA SER A 107 19.10 0.80 53.32
C SER A 107 20.16 1.47 52.41
N LYS A 108 19.98 2.76 52.02
CA LYS A 108 20.97 3.88 52.14
C LYS A 108 20.60 5.12 51.30
N GLU A 109 20.93 6.28 51.86
CA GLU A 109 20.53 7.67 51.56
C GLU A 109 21.26 8.38 50.38
N PHE A 110 20.75 9.58 50.05
CA PHE A 110 21.26 10.70 49.19
C PHE A 110 21.15 10.49 47.65
N ASN A 111 20.72 11.44 46.80
CA ASN A 111 20.46 12.89 46.91
C ASN A 111 19.49 13.35 45.79
N GLU A 112 18.88 14.52 45.95
CA GLU A 112 17.94 15.20 45.04
C GLU A 112 18.46 15.43 43.60
N ASN A 113 17.57 15.31 42.62
CA ASN A 113 17.45 16.21 41.45
C ASN A 113 16.17 15.89 40.66
N GLU A 114 15.24 16.85 40.66
CA GLU A 114 13.99 16.84 39.90
C GLU A 114 14.24 16.83 38.38
N ARG A 115 13.64 15.85 37.69
CA ARG A 115 13.22 15.97 36.29
C ARG A 115 11.82 15.38 36.17
N CYS A 116 10.86 16.25 35.85
CA CYS A 116 9.46 15.90 35.65
C CYS A 116 9.30 14.83 34.56
N TYR A 117 8.70 13.71 34.93
CA TYR A 117 8.22 12.69 34.02
C TYR A 117 6.85 13.10 33.46
N GLY A 118 6.66 12.82 32.16
CA GLY A 118 5.43 13.05 31.43
C GLY A 118 4.26 12.23 31.97
N THR A 119 3.11 12.87 32.05
CA THR A 119 1.84 12.26 32.45
C THR A 119 1.06 11.87 31.20
N GLN A 120 0.73 10.58 31.07
CA GLN A 120 -0.16 10.01 30.06
C GLN A 120 -1.52 10.72 30.06
N GLY A 121 -1.87 11.33 28.93
CA GLY A 121 -3.21 11.87 28.62
C GLY A 121 -4.05 10.86 27.84
N ILE A 122 -5.35 10.81 28.12
CA ILE A 122 -6.34 9.93 27.48
C ILE A 122 -6.71 10.48 26.10
N ALA A 123 -6.52 9.68 25.06
CA ALA A 123 -6.77 10.04 23.67
C ALA A 123 -8.26 10.18 23.34
N TRP A 124 -8.63 11.31 22.72
CA TRP A 124 -9.76 11.43 21.80
C TRP A 124 -9.60 10.39 20.65
N PRO A 125 -10.59 10.13 19.78
CA PRO A 125 -10.32 9.48 18.48
C PRO A 125 -9.41 10.33 17.56
N VAL A 126 -8.63 11.27 18.12
CA VAL A 126 -7.60 12.12 17.50
C VAL A 126 -6.44 11.27 16.98
N SER A 127 -6.28 10.01 17.38
CA SER A 127 -5.23 9.12 16.84
C SER A 127 -5.83 7.93 16.09
N VAL A 128 -6.46 8.17 14.94
CA VAL A 128 -6.37 7.22 13.82
C VAL A 128 -5.65 7.92 12.68
N GLU A 129 -4.42 8.28 12.99
CA GLU A 129 -3.27 8.41 12.11
C GLU A 129 -2.07 7.96 12.94
N ASP A 130 -1.82 6.66 12.85
CA ASP A 130 -0.47 6.08 12.81
C ASP A 130 0.50 6.39 13.96
N ASP A 131 0.09 6.12 15.21
CA ASP A 131 1.03 5.89 16.32
C ASP A 131 1.19 4.38 16.56
N SER A 132 1.92 3.71 15.66
CA SER A 132 2.38 2.33 15.91
C SER A 132 3.90 2.17 15.81
N TYR A 133 4.61 2.95 16.63
CA TYR A 133 5.97 2.60 17.07
C TYR A 133 6.13 2.77 18.59
N LEU A 134 5.78 1.74 19.36
CA LEU A 134 6.67 1.01 20.27
C LEU A 134 5.88 0.02 21.17
N CYS A 135 6.38 -1.22 21.14
CA CYS A 135 6.03 -2.47 21.84
C CYS A 135 5.30 -2.38 23.20
N ASP A 136 4.21 -3.14 23.40
CA ASP A 136 4.30 -4.38 24.20
C ASP A 136 3.15 -5.40 24.01
N LYS A 137 3.46 -6.64 24.37
CA LYS A 137 2.74 -7.91 24.15
C LYS A 137 1.29 -7.99 24.67
N ARG A 138 0.46 -8.78 23.94
CA ARG A 138 -0.38 -9.94 24.40
C ARG A 138 -1.73 -9.97 23.64
N GLY A 139 -2.09 -11.13 23.09
CA GLY A 139 -3.07 -11.28 22.01
C GLY A 139 -4.53 -11.61 22.38
N SER A 140 -5.37 -11.70 21.34
CA SER A 140 -6.66 -12.43 21.19
C SER A 140 -7.33 -11.96 19.86
N GLY A 141 -7.40 -12.76 18.77
CA GLY A 141 -8.60 -13.51 18.28
C GLY A 141 -9.70 -12.57 17.73
N THR A 142 -10.19 -12.55 16.47
CA THR A 142 -10.44 -13.57 15.40
C THR A 142 -10.64 -12.82 14.02
N PRO A 143 -10.98 -13.44 12.86
CA PRO A 143 -10.30 -13.19 11.58
C PRO A 143 -11.12 -12.39 10.54
N GLN A 144 -10.57 -11.30 10.01
CA GLN A 144 -11.02 -10.73 8.74
C GLN A 144 -9.84 -10.68 7.75
N LYS A 145 -10.05 -11.33 6.59
CA LYS A 145 -9.13 -11.41 5.45
C LYS A 145 -8.85 -10.00 4.92
N SER A 146 -7.81 -9.37 5.45
CA SER A 146 -7.01 -8.40 4.72
C SER A 146 -5.77 -9.14 4.21
N ILE A 147 -5.43 -8.92 2.94
CA ILE A 147 -4.19 -9.42 2.34
C ILE A 147 -3.06 -8.60 2.96
N SER A 148 -2.67 -8.96 4.17
CA SER A 148 -1.37 -8.67 4.77
C SER A 148 -0.63 -10.00 4.80
N THR A 149 -0.22 -10.45 3.62
CA THR A 149 0.62 -11.63 3.46
C THR A 149 1.98 -11.31 4.06
N GLY A 150 2.43 -12.13 5.01
CA GLY A 150 3.63 -11.92 5.82
C GLY A 150 4.86 -11.44 5.03
N LEU A 151 5.08 -10.13 5.05
CA LEU A 151 6.40 -9.55 4.89
C LEU A 151 7.17 -9.93 6.16
N LEU A 152 8.25 -10.71 6.05
CA LEU A 152 9.23 -10.82 7.14
C LEU A 152 9.85 -9.42 7.33
N ARG A 153 9.13 -8.60 8.12
CA ARG A 153 9.35 -7.24 8.62
C ARG A 153 10.41 -6.41 7.90
N ALA A 154 10.09 -5.89 6.71
CA ALA A 154 10.66 -4.59 6.35
C ALA A 154 9.99 -3.52 7.22
N THR A 155 10.76 -2.56 7.72
CA THR A 155 10.20 -1.44 8.48
C THR A 155 9.38 -0.52 7.57
N GLU A 156 8.38 0.20 8.09
CA GLU A 156 7.58 1.09 7.22
C GLU A 156 8.45 2.22 6.66
N ASN A 157 9.49 2.63 7.39
CA ASN A 157 10.53 3.54 6.91
C ASN A 157 11.21 3.02 5.64
N GLU A 158 11.50 1.72 5.54
CA GLU A 158 12.06 1.14 4.32
C GLU A 158 11.07 1.13 3.17
N VAL A 159 9.79 0.82 3.44
CA VAL A 159 8.73 0.87 2.42
C VAL A 159 8.63 2.30 1.91
N LEU A 160 8.51 3.29 2.79
CA LEU A 160 8.42 4.71 2.45
C LEU A 160 9.65 5.20 1.67
N LEU A 161 10.86 4.87 2.12
CA LEU A 161 12.07 5.25 1.40
C LEU A 161 12.14 4.59 0.03
N ASN A 162 11.76 3.31 -0.08
CA ASN A 162 11.66 2.62 -1.36
C ASN A 162 10.65 3.32 -2.28
N GLU A 163 9.50 3.74 -1.77
CA GLU A 163 8.51 4.52 -2.53
C GLU A 163 9.08 5.84 -3.06
N ILE A 164 9.76 6.61 -2.21
CA ILE A 164 10.32 7.92 -2.56
C ILE A 164 11.42 7.80 -3.63
N VAL A 165 12.27 6.80 -3.51
CA VAL A 165 13.38 6.56 -4.46
C VAL A 165 12.88 6.13 -5.84
N HIS A 166 11.73 5.44 -5.92
CA HIS A 166 11.15 5.00 -7.19
C HIS A 166 10.24 6.04 -7.87
N LYS A 167 9.84 7.13 -7.20
CA LYS A 167 9.03 8.19 -7.83
C LYS A 167 9.90 9.14 -8.65
N VAL A 168 9.67 9.22 -9.96
CA VAL A 168 10.43 10.07 -10.90
C VAL A 168 10.12 11.55 -10.71
N CYS A 169 8.87 11.92 -10.38
CA CYS A 169 8.49 13.30 -10.11
C CYS A 169 7.34 13.39 -9.10
N GLY A 170 7.51 14.20 -8.05
CA GLY A 170 6.40 14.67 -7.20
C GLY A 170 5.82 13.64 -6.23
N LEU A 171 5.90 13.96 -4.93
CA LEU A 171 5.14 13.25 -3.89
C LEU A 171 3.67 13.71 -3.91
N GLU A 172 2.89 13.20 -4.87
CA GLU A 172 1.47 13.00 -4.65
C GLU A 172 1.35 11.70 -3.87
N ILE A 173 1.25 11.84 -2.55
CA ILE A 173 0.68 10.78 -1.73
C ILE A 173 -0.75 10.67 -2.23
N VAL A 174 -1.03 9.66 -3.06
CA VAL A 174 -2.40 9.21 -3.32
C VAL A 174 -2.88 8.60 -1.99
N SER A 175 -3.26 9.48 -1.07
CA SER A 175 -4.44 9.24 -0.26
C SER A 175 -5.61 9.30 -1.23
N GLU A 176 -6.66 8.52 -0.98
CA GLU A 176 -7.87 8.44 -1.82
C GLU A 176 -7.74 7.40 -2.95
N GLU A 177 -8.00 6.14 -2.61
CA GLU A 177 -8.94 5.30 -3.39
C GLU A 177 -9.22 3.96 -2.69
N LYS A 178 -8.31 3.48 -1.83
CA LYS A 178 -8.55 2.27 -1.02
C LYS A 178 -9.23 2.51 0.33
N GLU A 179 -9.61 3.74 0.63
CA GLU A 179 -10.10 4.15 1.95
C GLU A 179 -11.60 4.38 2.05
N SER A 180 -12.45 4.16 1.04
CA SER A 180 -13.88 4.52 1.18
C SER A 180 -14.58 3.82 2.37
N ALA A 181 -14.30 2.54 2.60
CA ALA A 181 -14.84 1.82 3.76
C ALA A 181 -14.20 2.28 5.09
N LYS A 182 -12.88 2.49 5.10
CA LYS A 182 -12.12 2.93 6.30
C LYS A 182 -12.46 4.37 6.68
N ALA A 183 -12.58 5.26 5.70
CA ALA A 183 -13.01 6.64 5.83
C ALA A 183 -14.44 6.71 6.37
N ARG A 184 -15.35 5.86 5.85
CA ARG A 184 -16.72 5.76 6.39
C ARG A 184 -16.72 5.28 7.85
N VAL A 185 -15.86 4.33 8.22
CA VAL A 185 -15.74 3.90 9.63
C VAL A 185 -15.16 5.03 10.50
N LYS A 186 -14.13 5.74 10.03
CA LYS A 186 -13.54 6.89 10.73
C LYS A 186 -14.56 8.02 10.93
N GLU A 187 -15.32 8.35 9.89
CA GLU A 187 -16.39 9.35 9.93
C GLU A 187 -17.45 8.97 10.97
N ARG A 188 -17.99 7.74 10.93
CA ARG A 188 -18.97 7.27 11.91
C ARG A 188 -18.44 7.24 13.34
N MET A 189 -17.16 6.93 13.52
CA MET A 189 -16.53 6.95 14.84
C MET A 189 -16.35 8.38 15.36
N GLU A 190 -15.98 9.33 14.49
CA GLU A 190 -15.90 10.74 14.85
C GLU A 190 -17.28 11.32 15.19
N GLU A 191 -18.31 11.00 14.42
CA GLU A 191 -19.70 11.39 14.71
C GLU A 191 -20.15 10.87 16.09
N ALA A 192 -20.05 9.56 16.32
CA ALA A 192 -20.45 8.93 17.58
C ALA A 192 -19.69 9.51 18.79
N PHE A 193 -18.43 9.88 18.59
CA PHE A 193 -17.63 10.51 19.61
C PHE A 193 -18.17 11.92 19.97
N TRP A 194 -18.45 12.76 18.97
CA TRP A 194 -18.97 14.11 19.20
C TRP A 194 -20.39 14.08 19.78
N ASP A 195 -21.20 13.10 19.39
CA ASP A 195 -22.50 12.83 20.00
C ASP A 195 -22.36 12.51 21.50
N GLY A 196 -21.36 11.71 21.87
CA GLY A 196 -21.04 11.41 23.26
C GLY A 196 -20.64 12.64 24.08
N VAL A 197 -19.83 13.54 23.50
CA VAL A 197 -19.45 14.82 24.16
C VAL A 197 -20.65 15.78 24.24
N MET A 198 -21.51 15.82 23.22
CA MET A 198 -22.74 16.60 23.25
C MET A 198 -23.71 16.09 24.31
N GLN A 199 -23.83 14.77 24.45
CA GLN A 199 -24.66 14.16 25.47
C GLN A 199 -24.16 14.43 26.88
N SER A 200 -22.84 14.46 27.11
CA SER A 200 -22.28 14.76 28.45
C SER A 200 -22.47 16.22 28.88
N LEU A 201 -22.57 17.14 27.92
CA LEU A 201 -22.79 18.57 28.17
C LEU A 201 -24.27 18.95 28.33
N ASN A 202 -25.19 18.14 27.80
CA ASN A 202 -26.65 18.39 27.88
C ASN A 202 -27.31 17.74 29.12
N GLN A 203 -26.55 17.11 30.02
CA GLN A 203 -27.06 16.56 31.28
C GLN A 203 -27.40 17.68 32.27
N ASP A 204 -28.30 17.40 33.23
CA ASP A 204 -28.71 18.34 34.28
C ASP A 204 -27.52 18.90 35.09
N ASN A 205 -26.43 18.12 35.18
CA ASN A 205 -25.10 18.56 35.62
C ASN A 205 -24.11 18.36 34.45
N PRO A 206 -23.70 19.42 33.74
CA PRO A 206 -22.81 19.31 32.60
C PRO A 206 -21.40 18.85 33.01
N ASP A 207 -20.89 17.79 32.37
CA ASP A 207 -19.49 17.36 32.54
C ASP A 207 -18.57 18.04 31.52
N PHE A 208 -17.85 19.05 31.98
CA PHE A 208 -16.86 19.78 31.19
C PHE A 208 -15.48 19.09 31.11
N SER A 209 -15.31 17.91 31.72
CA SER A 209 -14.02 17.19 31.72
C SER A 209 -13.52 16.89 30.31
N TRP A 210 -14.42 16.59 29.38
CA TRP A 210 -14.09 16.35 27.97
C TRP A 210 -13.65 17.62 27.25
N VAL A 211 -14.28 18.76 27.51
CA VAL A 211 -13.89 20.06 26.94
C VAL A 211 -12.51 20.48 27.42
N LEU A 212 -12.19 20.24 28.70
CA LEU A 212 -10.86 20.51 29.23
C LEU A 212 -9.78 19.62 28.61
N LYS A 213 -10.07 18.32 28.43
CA LYS A 213 -9.17 17.39 27.73
C LYS A 213 -8.92 17.81 26.29
N LEU A 214 -9.96 18.25 25.59
CA LEU A 214 -9.87 18.77 24.22
C LEU A 214 -9.04 20.02 24.10
N MET A 215 -9.29 20.99 24.97
CA MET A 215 -8.55 22.23 24.96
C MET A 215 -7.07 22.00 25.29
N LYS A 216 -6.78 21.03 26.15
CA LYS A 216 -5.43 20.55 26.39
C LYS A 216 -4.82 19.91 25.14
N GLU A 217 -5.58 19.11 24.40
CA GLU A 217 -5.13 18.55 23.12
C GLU A 217 -4.81 19.66 22.12
N VAL A 218 -5.71 20.62 21.93
CA VAL A 218 -5.48 21.80 21.08
C VAL A 218 -4.21 22.54 21.49
N GLN A 219 -4.00 22.77 22.79
CA GLN A 219 -2.80 23.43 23.31
C GLN A 219 -1.53 22.64 22.96
N ASN A 220 -1.51 21.33 23.26
CA ASN A 220 -0.37 20.45 23.00
C ASN A 220 -0.02 20.42 21.51
N GLU A 221 -1.03 20.25 20.66
CA GLU A 221 -0.86 20.13 19.22
C GLU A 221 -0.34 21.41 18.59
N LEU A 222 -0.84 22.57 19.04
CA LEU A 222 -0.28 23.85 18.64
C LEU A 222 1.18 23.99 19.08
N CYS A 223 1.55 23.51 20.28
CA CYS A 223 2.92 23.56 20.77
C CYS A 223 3.88 22.64 20.01
N GLU A 224 3.42 21.48 19.55
CA GLU A 224 4.21 20.53 18.76
C GLU A 224 4.51 21.05 17.35
N MET A 225 3.52 21.67 16.70
CA MET A 225 3.69 22.23 15.35
C MET A 225 4.44 23.57 15.36
N SER A 226 4.41 24.30 16.47
CA SER A 226 4.98 25.65 16.57
C SER A 226 6.47 25.66 16.91
N PRO A 227 7.20 26.73 16.50
CA PRO A 227 8.55 26.99 16.97
C PRO A 227 8.62 27.12 18.51
N PRO A 228 9.79 26.81 19.13
CA PRO A 228 9.94 26.89 20.58
C PRO A 228 9.60 28.26 21.18
N SER A 229 9.79 29.34 20.41
CA SER A 229 9.50 30.73 20.82
C SER A 229 8.03 31.01 21.08
N TRP A 230 7.11 30.24 20.49
CA TRP A 230 5.66 30.47 20.62
C TRP A 230 5.01 29.61 21.70
N ARG A 231 5.70 28.57 22.19
CA ARG A 231 5.13 27.62 23.16
C ARG A 231 4.68 28.30 24.44
N GLN A 232 5.44 29.28 24.92
CA GLN A 232 5.08 30.02 26.14
C GLN A 232 3.82 30.87 25.93
N GLU A 233 3.73 31.61 24.82
CA GLU A 233 2.55 32.40 24.45
C GLU A 233 1.28 31.53 24.30
N ILE A 234 1.42 30.33 23.71
CA ILE A 234 0.33 29.37 23.55
C ILE A 234 -0.15 28.84 24.91
N VAL A 235 0.78 28.49 25.81
CA VAL A 235 0.43 27.95 27.13
C VAL A 235 -0.23 29.01 28.01
N GLU A 236 0.25 30.26 27.95
CA GLU A 236 -0.29 31.39 28.70
C GLU A 236 -1.68 31.80 28.20
N THR A 237 -1.93 31.74 26.89
CA THR A 237 -3.23 32.14 26.32
C THR A 237 -4.28 31.03 26.39
N VAL A 238 -3.87 29.77 26.18
CA VAL A 238 -4.74 28.58 26.30
C VAL A 238 -4.60 27.99 27.70
N ASP A 239 -4.80 28.78 28.76
CA ASP A 239 -4.63 28.30 30.13
C ASP A 239 -5.80 27.39 30.56
N ILE A 240 -5.50 26.10 30.71
CA ILE A 240 -6.45 25.05 31.10
C ILE A 240 -6.93 25.23 32.55
N ASN A 241 -6.07 25.75 33.44
CA ASN A 241 -6.43 25.99 34.83
C ASN A 241 -7.45 27.12 34.93
N ILE A 242 -7.22 28.22 34.20
CA ILE A 242 -8.17 29.34 34.11
C ILE A 242 -9.47 28.84 33.48
N LEU A 243 -9.41 28.09 32.37
CA LEU A 243 -10.59 27.53 31.73
C LEU A 243 -11.38 26.61 32.69
N SER A 244 -10.71 25.79 33.50
CA SER A 244 -11.37 24.94 34.50
C SER A 244 -12.08 25.77 35.58
N GLN A 245 -11.49 26.90 35.99
CA GLN A 245 -12.10 27.80 36.98
C GLN A 245 -13.34 28.48 36.41
N VAL A 246 -13.29 28.96 35.15
CA VAL A 246 -14.42 29.59 34.47
C VAL A 246 -15.59 28.62 34.26
N LEU A 247 -15.31 27.36 33.93
CA LEU A 247 -16.35 26.34 33.74
C LEU A 247 -16.97 25.88 35.07
N ASN A 248 -16.18 25.84 36.14
CA ASN A 248 -16.64 25.43 37.48
C ASN A 248 -17.37 26.55 38.24
N SER A 249 -17.17 27.83 37.89
CA SER A 249 -17.83 28.96 38.54
C SER A 249 -19.28 29.18 38.08
N GLY A 250 -19.78 28.40 37.10
CA GLY A 250 -21.13 28.53 36.55
C GLY A 250 -21.35 29.78 35.69
N THR A 251 -20.33 30.64 35.56
CA THR A 251 -20.30 31.79 34.65
C THR A 251 -19.80 31.30 33.30
N LEU A 252 -20.73 30.86 32.44
CA LEU A 252 -20.44 30.46 31.06
C LEU A 252 -19.96 31.67 30.24
N ASP A 253 -18.68 32.03 30.39
CA ASP A 253 -18.04 33.16 29.69
C ASP A 253 -17.70 32.76 28.25
N MET A 254 -18.67 32.98 27.37
CA MET A 254 -18.54 32.79 25.92
C MET A 254 -17.43 33.64 25.30
N ASP A 255 -17.17 34.83 25.84
CA ASP A 255 -16.17 35.75 25.30
C ASP A 255 -14.76 35.23 25.59
N TYR A 256 -14.52 34.65 26.77
CA TYR A 256 -13.25 34.01 27.09
C TYR A 256 -12.96 32.81 26.19
N PHE A 257 -13.93 31.91 26.02
CA PHE A 257 -13.76 30.75 25.15
C PHE A 257 -13.58 31.14 23.68
N GLY A 258 -14.34 32.13 23.21
CA GLY A 258 -14.19 32.70 21.87
C GLY A 258 -12.78 33.25 21.61
N ARG A 259 -12.21 33.99 22.56
CA ARG A 259 -10.82 34.50 22.47
C ARG A 259 -9.79 33.38 22.35
N ILE A 260 -9.96 32.28 23.09
CA ILE A 260 -9.04 31.14 23.02
C ILE A 260 -9.12 30.46 21.64
N LEU A 261 -10.32 30.23 21.13
CA LEU A 261 -10.50 29.65 19.79
C LEU A 261 -9.96 30.57 18.70
N GLU A 262 -10.21 31.87 18.80
CA GLU A 262 -9.67 32.86 17.87
C GLU A 262 -8.15 32.85 17.88
N PHE A 263 -7.53 32.82 19.07
CA PHE A 263 -6.08 32.69 19.19
C PHE A 263 -5.54 31.40 18.55
N ALA A 264 -6.20 30.26 18.79
CA ALA A 264 -5.83 28.99 18.17
C ALA A 264 -5.90 29.08 16.64
N LEU A 265 -6.96 29.69 16.09
CA LEU A 265 -7.17 29.84 14.65
C LEU A 265 -6.17 30.82 14.01
N VAL A 266 -5.86 31.92 14.69
CA VAL A 266 -4.80 32.86 14.26
C VAL A 266 -3.42 32.18 14.28
N THR A 267 -3.15 31.33 15.27
CA THR A 267 -1.89 30.59 15.35
C THR A 267 -1.79 29.57 14.21
N LEU A 268 -2.87 28.84 13.91
CA LEU A 268 -2.94 27.93 12.77
C LEU A 268 -2.70 28.64 11.44
N ARG A 269 -3.27 29.84 11.29
CA ARG A 269 -3.04 30.69 10.12
C ARG A 269 -1.57 31.08 9.97
N LYS A 270 -0.89 31.42 11.07
CA LYS A 270 0.54 31.77 11.03
C LYS A 270 1.45 30.58 10.64
N LEU A 271 0.99 29.35 10.87
CA LEU A 271 1.73 28.12 10.57
C LEU A 271 1.43 27.55 9.18
N SER A 272 0.38 28.03 8.49
CA SER A 272 -0.02 27.53 7.17
C SER A 272 0.77 28.19 6.03
N ALA A 273 0.78 27.53 4.87
CA ALA A 273 1.39 28.10 3.66
C ALA A 273 0.51 29.22 3.08
N PRO A 274 1.09 30.26 2.43
CA PRO A 274 0.33 31.41 1.93
C PRO A 274 -0.85 31.05 1.01
N LEU A 275 -0.71 29.98 0.21
CA LEU A 275 -1.77 29.50 -0.69
C LEU A 275 -2.97 28.88 0.06
N VAL A 276 -2.72 28.26 1.21
CA VAL A 276 -3.74 27.64 2.07
C VAL A 276 -4.32 28.65 3.04
N GLU A 277 -3.54 29.68 3.41
CA GLU A 277 -3.95 30.79 4.27
C GLU A 277 -5.25 31.47 3.79
N ASP A 278 -5.39 31.69 2.49
CA ASP A 278 -6.58 32.33 1.89
C ASP A 278 -7.83 31.44 2.02
N GLU A 279 -7.70 30.14 1.76
CA GLU A 279 -8.79 29.17 1.95
C GLU A 279 -9.17 29.06 3.44
N LEU A 280 -8.17 29.01 4.33
CA LEU A 280 -8.36 28.95 5.78
C LEU A 280 -9.03 30.23 6.30
N ASN A 281 -8.67 31.40 5.77
CA ASN A 281 -9.27 32.69 6.12
C ASN A 281 -10.76 32.75 5.75
N THR A 282 -11.14 32.28 4.56
CA THR A 282 -12.55 32.26 4.15
C THR A 282 -13.37 31.30 5.02
N ASN A 283 -12.83 30.12 5.32
CA ASN A 283 -13.46 29.14 6.21
C ASN A 283 -13.56 29.66 7.64
N HIS A 284 -12.54 30.35 8.14
CA HIS A 284 -12.52 30.96 9.46
C HIS A 284 -13.56 32.09 9.58
N GLN A 285 -13.64 32.99 8.59
CA GLN A 285 -14.65 34.06 8.55
C GLN A 285 -16.07 33.49 8.45
N LYS A 286 -16.27 32.44 7.65
CA LYS A 286 -17.55 31.74 7.54
C LYS A 286 -17.95 31.10 8.87
N PHE A 287 -17.01 30.43 9.54
CA PHE A 287 -17.26 29.82 10.86
C PHE A 287 -17.60 30.87 11.92
N LEU A 288 -16.86 31.98 12.00
CA LEU A 288 -17.16 33.07 12.94
C LEU A 288 -18.53 33.70 12.67
N LYS A 289 -18.94 33.82 11.40
CA LYS A 289 -20.27 34.30 11.01
C LYS A 289 -21.37 33.32 11.43
N GLU A 290 -21.18 32.01 11.20
CA GLU A 290 -22.10 30.96 11.64
C GLU A 290 -22.20 30.89 13.18
N LEU A 291 -21.10 31.16 13.89
CA LEU A 291 -21.10 31.24 15.35
C LEU A 291 -21.90 32.45 15.86
N GLY A 292 -21.79 33.60 15.19
CA GLY A 292 -22.50 34.83 15.52
C GLY A 292 -24.01 34.77 15.26
N GLU A 293 -24.44 34.15 14.16
CA GLU A 293 -25.86 34.04 13.77
C GLU A 293 -26.67 33.12 14.73
N ASN A 294 -26.02 32.13 15.38
CA ASN A 294 -26.67 31.19 16.29
C ASN A 294 -26.92 31.73 17.73
N THR A 295 -26.48 32.96 18.04
CA THR A 295 -26.60 33.56 19.39
C THR A 295 -27.89 34.34 19.62
N GLN A 296 -28.77 34.44 18.60
CA GLN A 296 -29.90 35.37 18.61
C GLN A 296 -31.21 34.77 19.16
N ASP A 297 -31.32 33.44 19.28
CA ASP A 297 -32.49 32.75 19.85
C ASP A 297 -32.29 32.47 21.35
N ARG A 298 -33.08 33.16 22.16
CA ARG A 298 -32.82 33.39 23.59
C ARG A 298 -33.62 32.45 24.49
N GLU A 299 -33.50 31.13 24.34
CA GLU A 299 -34.10 30.14 25.25
C GLU A 299 -33.15 28.92 25.38
N ASN A 300 -32.53 28.75 26.56
CA ASN A 300 -31.53 27.73 27.00
C ASN A 300 -30.04 28.05 26.75
N SER A 301 -29.44 28.89 27.60
CA SER A 301 -28.03 29.32 27.55
C SER A 301 -27.01 28.17 27.62
N THR A 302 -27.29 27.09 28.34
CA THR A 302 -26.33 25.98 28.54
C THR A 302 -26.23 25.05 27.32
N ALA A 303 -27.36 24.68 26.70
CA ALA A 303 -27.36 23.85 25.50
C ALA A 303 -26.79 24.60 24.29
N LEU A 304 -27.05 25.91 24.19
CA LEU A 304 -26.45 26.79 23.19
C LEU A 304 -24.93 26.90 23.41
N PHE A 305 -24.47 27.10 24.65
CA PHE A 305 -23.05 27.10 25.01
C PHE A 305 -22.38 25.79 24.60
N ALA A 306 -22.96 24.65 24.97
CA ALA A 306 -22.43 23.33 24.63
C ALA A 306 -22.30 23.11 23.12
N SER A 307 -23.33 23.48 22.34
CA SER A 307 -23.32 23.37 20.88
C SER A 307 -22.23 24.24 20.24
N LEU A 308 -22.05 25.48 20.70
CA LEU A 308 -21.05 26.40 20.17
C LEU A 308 -19.62 25.95 20.54
N VAL A 309 -19.41 25.48 21.76
CA VAL A 309 -18.12 24.94 22.23
C VAL A 309 -17.70 23.72 21.42
N ILE A 310 -18.62 22.78 21.21
CA ILE A 310 -18.38 21.58 20.40
C ILE A 310 -18.05 21.96 18.96
N LYS A 311 -18.85 22.82 18.33
CA LYS A 311 -18.60 23.27 16.95
C LYS A 311 -17.24 23.96 16.81
N GLY A 312 -16.88 24.81 17.77
CA GLY A 312 -15.59 25.50 17.80
C GLY A 312 -14.41 24.55 17.94
N LEU A 313 -14.47 23.63 18.88
CA LEU A 313 -13.43 22.62 19.09
C LEU A 313 -13.30 21.67 17.89
N GLN A 314 -14.43 21.21 17.35
CA GLN A 314 -14.45 20.37 16.16
C GLN A 314 -13.80 21.06 14.96
N PHE A 315 -14.09 22.35 14.77
CA PHE A 315 -13.48 23.13 13.72
C PHE A 315 -11.97 23.26 13.91
N VAL A 316 -11.50 23.69 15.09
CA VAL A 316 -10.06 23.87 15.38
C VAL A 316 -9.29 22.57 15.22
N LEU A 317 -9.78 21.45 15.77
CA LEU A 317 -9.12 20.15 15.67
C LEU A 317 -9.06 19.64 14.23
N ARG A 318 -10.11 19.88 13.44
CA ARG A 318 -10.12 19.54 12.01
C ARG A 318 -9.07 20.35 11.24
N GLN A 319 -8.93 21.65 11.56
CA GLN A 319 -7.88 22.49 10.96
C GLN A 319 -6.47 22.05 11.39
N ILE A 320 -6.27 21.70 12.66
CA ILE A 320 -5.01 21.10 13.16
C ILE A 320 -4.66 19.84 12.36
N LYS A 321 -5.61 18.91 12.17
CA LYS A 321 -5.39 17.68 11.38
C LYS A 321 -4.99 17.98 9.94
N LYS A 322 -5.70 18.88 9.24
CA LYS A 322 -5.36 19.29 7.86
C LYS A 322 -3.94 19.86 7.80
N LEU A 323 -3.61 20.76 8.73
CA LEU A 323 -2.30 21.40 8.80
C LEU A 323 -1.18 20.41 9.12
N LYS A 324 -1.39 19.45 10.03
CA LYS A 324 -0.43 18.38 10.31
C LYS A 324 -0.09 17.58 9.05
N GLY A 325 -1.09 17.23 8.26
CA GLY A 325 -0.91 16.54 6.98
C GLY A 325 -0.11 17.38 5.96
N GLU A 326 -0.33 18.69 5.93
CA GLU A 326 0.42 19.60 5.07
C GLU A 326 1.88 19.76 5.53
N ILE A 327 2.11 19.93 6.83
CA ILE A 327 3.45 20.02 7.43
C ILE A 327 4.21 18.72 7.19
N SER A 328 3.58 17.56 7.37
CA SER A 328 4.23 16.26 7.13
C SER A 328 4.58 16.12 5.65
N LYS A 329 3.65 16.42 4.73
CA LYS A 329 3.92 16.43 3.28
C LYS A 329 5.06 17.39 2.90
N ALA A 330 5.11 18.58 3.51
CA ALA A 330 6.18 19.55 3.29
C ALA A 330 7.54 19.05 3.83
N ARG A 331 7.56 18.48 5.03
CA ARG A 331 8.77 17.87 5.62
C ARG A 331 9.29 16.71 4.78
N ILE A 332 8.42 15.83 4.29
CA ILE A 332 8.82 14.73 3.41
C ILE A 332 9.38 15.29 2.09
N LYS A 333 8.75 16.30 1.49
CA LYS A 333 9.26 16.98 0.29
C LYS A 333 10.63 17.65 0.53
N LEU A 334 10.89 18.18 1.72
CA LEU A 334 12.20 18.73 2.08
C LEU A 334 13.26 17.63 2.20
N LEU A 335 12.89 16.45 2.70
CA LEU A 335 13.76 15.29 2.82
C LEU A 335 13.94 14.54 1.49
N GLU A 336 13.02 14.67 0.54
CA GLU A 336 13.02 13.93 -0.73
C GLU A 336 14.36 14.01 -1.49
N PRO A 337 15.04 15.17 -1.66
CA PRO A 337 16.35 15.22 -2.31
C PRO A 337 17.44 14.46 -1.56
N LEU A 338 17.38 14.44 -0.22
CA LEU A 338 18.34 13.70 0.61
C LEU A 338 18.09 12.19 0.53
N ILE A 339 16.82 11.79 0.50
CA ILE A 339 16.38 10.41 0.36
C ILE A 339 16.72 9.86 -1.04
N LYS A 340 16.50 10.65 -2.10
CA LYS A 340 16.92 10.32 -3.46
C LYS A 340 18.44 10.42 -3.66
N GLY A 341 19.14 11.02 -2.70
CA GLY A 341 20.59 11.07 -2.61
C GLY A 341 21.22 9.76 -2.13
N PRO A 342 22.55 9.72 -1.93
CA PRO A 342 23.28 8.50 -1.56
C PRO A 342 22.82 7.92 -0.21
N VAL A 343 22.38 8.78 0.72
CA VAL A 343 21.98 8.41 2.08
C VAL A 343 20.78 7.46 2.09
N GLY A 344 19.76 7.71 1.24
CA GLY A 344 18.59 6.82 1.17
C GLY A 344 18.95 5.43 0.62
N PHE A 345 19.83 5.37 -0.39
CA PHE A 345 20.33 4.10 -0.90
C PHE A 345 21.18 3.33 0.11
N GLU A 346 22.01 4.03 0.91
CA GLU A 346 22.77 3.41 1.99
C GLU A 346 21.88 2.85 3.10
N TYR A 347 20.82 3.56 3.46
CA TYR A 347 19.84 3.06 4.42
C TYR A 347 19.18 1.77 3.92
N LEU A 348 18.67 1.76 2.68
CA LEU A 348 18.07 0.56 2.07
C LEU A 348 19.07 -0.61 2.01
N ARG A 349 20.34 -0.32 1.70
CA ARG A 349 21.42 -1.31 1.68
C ARG A 349 21.70 -1.88 3.07
N SER A 350 21.77 -1.04 4.08
CA SER A 350 22.00 -1.44 5.48
C SER A 350 20.85 -2.31 6.00
N SER A 351 19.61 -1.89 5.78
CA SER A 351 18.42 -2.65 6.18
C SER A 351 18.34 -4.01 5.47
N PHE A 352 18.69 -4.07 4.19
CA PHE A 352 18.77 -5.34 3.47
C PHE A 352 19.89 -6.25 4.01
N SER A 353 21.07 -5.69 4.27
CA SER A 353 22.20 -6.42 4.86
C SER A 353 21.87 -6.98 6.24
N ASN A 354 21.09 -6.27 7.05
CA ASN A 354 20.64 -6.74 8.36
C ASN A 354 19.69 -7.94 8.27
N ARG A 355 18.92 -8.06 7.19
CA ARG A 355 17.99 -9.19 6.97
C ARG A 355 18.64 -10.40 6.32
N TYR A 356 19.49 -10.17 5.32
CA TYR A 356 19.99 -11.23 4.43
C TYR A 356 21.50 -11.45 4.49
N GLY A 357 22.19 -10.72 5.35
CA GLY A 357 23.64 -10.80 5.52
C GLY A 357 24.42 -10.00 4.47
N PRO A 358 25.76 -9.97 4.60
CA PRO A 358 26.65 -9.25 3.69
C PRO A 358 26.65 -9.86 2.28
N PRO A 359 27.10 -9.11 1.25
CA PRO A 359 27.11 -9.58 -0.14
C PRO A 359 27.86 -10.91 -0.37
N THR A 360 28.85 -11.24 0.46
CA THR A 360 29.63 -12.49 0.38
C THR A 360 28.79 -13.75 0.64
N GLU A 361 27.73 -13.63 1.43
CA GLU A 361 26.84 -14.76 1.78
C GLU A 361 25.67 -14.90 0.80
N ALA A 362 25.53 -13.97 -0.16
CA ALA A 362 24.43 -13.90 -1.11
C ALA A 362 24.10 -15.22 -1.83
N PRO A 363 25.07 -16.04 -2.28
CA PRO A 363 24.75 -17.31 -2.96
C PRO A 363 24.03 -18.34 -2.07
N ILE A 364 24.12 -18.20 -0.75
CA ILE A 364 23.51 -19.08 0.25
C ILE A 364 22.25 -18.43 0.83
N SER A 365 22.30 -17.12 1.11
CA SER A 365 21.20 -16.40 1.75
C SER A 365 20.10 -15.95 0.79
N LEU A 366 20.36 -15.90 -0.53
CA LEU A 366 19.41 -15.48 -1.56
C LEU A 366 19.15 -16.59 -2.61
N PRO A 367 18.48 -17.69 -2.22
CA PRO A 367 18.19 -18.80 -3.12
C PRO A 367 17.30 -18.41 -4.31
N LEU A 368 16.29 -17.55 -4.12
CA LEU A 368 15.38 -17.17 -5.20
C LEU A 368 16.08 -16.25 -6.21
N VAL A 369 16.89 -15.30 -5.75
CA VAL A 369 17.75 -14.50 -6.63
C VAL A 369 18.71 -15.39 -7.44
N LYS A 370 19.30 -16.41 -6.83
CA LYS A 370 20.19 -17.34 -7.54
C LYS A 370 19.45 -18.13 -8.61
N GLN A 371 18.28 -18.68 -8.30
CA GLN A 371 17.46 -19.41 -9.27
C GLN A 371 17.03 -18.51 -10.44
N TRP A 372 16.56 -17.30 -10.13
CA TRP A 372 16.14 -16.31 -11.11
C TRP A 372 17.29 -15.85 -12.02
N LEU A 373 18.45 -15.50 -11.47
CA LEU A 373 19.59 -15.11 -12.30
C LEU A 373 20.15 -16.28 -13.12
N SER A 374 20.00 -17.53 -12.65
CA SER A 374 20.38 -18.72 -13.41
C SER A 374 19.50 -18.90 -14.65
N SER A 375 18.18 -18.68 -14.56
CA SER A 375 17.29 -18.77 -15.73
C SER A 375 17.59 -17.68 -16.75
N VAL A 376 17.91 -16.46 -16.29
CA VAL A 376 18.31 -15.34 -17.16
C VAL A 376 19.64 -15.65 -17.85
N MET A 377 20.60 -16.23 -17.14
CA MET A 377 21.94 -16.52 -17.67
C MET A 377 21.93 -17.39 -18.93
N LEU A 378 20.98 -18.32 -19.02
CA LEU A 378 20.84 -19.23 -20.17
C LEU A 378 20.47 -18.51 -21.46
N VAL A 379 19.75 -17.38 -21.36
CA VAL A 379 19.17 -16.69 -22.53
C VAL A 379 19.82 -15.32 -22.76
N ALA A 380 20.48 -14.73 -21.76
CA ALA A 380 20.97 -13.36 -21.78
C ALA A 380 21.93 -13.04 -22.95
N GLY A 381 22.84 -13.96 -23.27
CA GLY A 381 23.77 -13.78 -24.39
C GLY A 381 23.05 -13.69 -25.73
N GLN A 382 22.17 -14.65 -26.01
CA GLN A 382 21.38 -14.67 -27.23
C GLN A 382 20.46 -13.45 -27.35
N GLU A 383 19.75 -13.09 -26.27
CA GLU A 383 18.83 -11.95 -26.27
C GLU A 383 19.53 -10.61 -26.51
N TRP A 384 20.78 -10.49 -26.02
CA TRP A 384 21.64 -9.33 -26.23
C TRP A 384 22.16 -9.24 -27.66
N ASP A 385 22.63 -10.36 -28.22
CA ASP A 385 23.09 -10.40 -29.62
C ASP A 385 21.93 -10.12 -30.60
N ASP A 386 20.75 -10.71 -30.35
CA ASP A 386 19.53 -10.44 -31.13
C ASP A 386 19.10 -8.96 -31.05
N HIS A 387 19.30 -8.34 -29.89
CA HIS A 387 19.05 -6.91 -29.70
C HIS A 387 20.04 -6.05 -30.51
N LEU A 388 21.34 -6.34 -30.43
CA LEU A 388 22.37 -5.63 -31.21
C LEU A 388 22.14 -5.77 -32.72
N ASN A 389 21.74 -6.95 -33.18
CA ASN A 389 21.38 -7.18 -34.58
C ASN A 389 20.16 -6.34 -35.00
N SER A 390 19.14 -6.28 -34.16
CA SER A 390 17.93 -5.48 -34.40
C SER A 390 18.25 -3.97 -34.44
N LEU A 391 19.08 -3.49 -33.52
CA LEU A 391 19.55 -2.10 -33.47
C LEU A 391 20.36 -1.74 -34.72
N SER A 392 21.27 -2.62 -35.13
CA SER A 392 22.08 -2.45 -36.33
C SER A 392 21.19 -2.38 -37.58
N SER A 393 20.19 -3.25 -37.70
CA SER A 393 19.22 -3.22 -38.80
C SER A 393 18.39 -1.94 -38.83
N LEU A 394 18.01 -1.41 -37.66
CA LEU A 394 17.27 -0.17 -37.54
C LEU A 394 18.13 1.02 -38.01
N ARG A 395 19.38 1.10 -37.55
CA ARG A 395 20.31 2.16 -37.94
C ARG A 395 20.65 2.12 -39.42
N LEU A 396 20.79 0.92 -40.00
CA LEU A 396 20.94 0.75 -41.46
C LEU A 396 19.70 1.22 -42.22
N SER A 397 18.50 0.91 -41.74
CA SER A 397 17.24 1.38 -42.35
C SER A 397 17.06 2.90 -42.23
N SER A 398 17.57 3.51 -41.15
CA SER A 398 17.53 4.97 -40.93
C SER A 398 18.57 5.72 -41.75
N GLY A 399 19.72 5.09 -42.05
CA GLY A 399 20.72 5.62 -42.98
C GLY A 399 20.33 5.47 -44.46
N ALA A 400 19.48 4.49 -44.77
CA ALA A 400 19.00 4.20 -46.13
C ALA A 400 17.79 5.04 -46.58
N HIS A 401 17.51 6.19 -45.95
CA HIS A 401 16.52 7.15 -46.47
C HIS A 401 16.96 7.84 -47.78
N SER A 402 18.11 7.46 -48.35
CA SER A 402 18.37 7.57 -49.78
C SER A 402 18.52 6.18 -50.41
N LEU A 403 17.43 5.70 -51.02
CA LEU A 403 17.30 4.51 -51.86
C LEU A 403 17.21 3.13 -51.17
N GLU A 404 16.12 2.43 -51.53
CA GLU A 404 15.86 0.99 -51.48
C GLU A 404 15.30 0.35 -50.20
N LYS A 405 13.98 0.14 -50.25
CA LYS A 405 13.16 -0.73 -49.38
C LYS A 405 13.62 -2.19 -49.51
N ALA A 406 13.90 -2.84 -48.39
CA ALA A 406 13.93 -4.31 -48.31
C ALA A 406 12.50 -4.90 -48.53
N PRO A 407 12.37 -6.09 -49.14
CA PRO A 407 11.11 -6.56 -49.69
C PRO A 407 10.21 -7.21 -48.65
N ILE A 408 8.94 -6.81 -48.65
CA ILE A 408 7.82 -7.64 -48.18
C ILE A 408 7.41 -8.51 -49.36
N THR A 409 7.96 -9.72 -49.47
CA THR A 409 7.32 -10.82 -50.21
C THR A 409 6.43 -11.53 -49.18
N LEU A 410 5.11 -11.44 -49.26
CA LEU A 410 4.29 -12.12 -50.26
C LEU A 410 3.40 -11.14 -51.04
N ARG A 411 3.47 -11.27 -52.37
CA ARG A 411 2.74 -10.46 -53.36
C ARG A 411 1.47 -11.19 -53.79
N ALA A 412 0.35 -10.47 -53.76
CA ALA A 412 -0.59 -10.41 -54.88
C ALA A 412 -1.30 -9.04 -54.86
N GLY A 413 -0.86 -8.14 -55.76
CA GLY A 413 -1.63 -7.01 -56.31
C GLY A 413 -1.95 -5.78 -55.43
N GLY A 414 -1.37 -4.61 -55.76
CA GLY A 414 -2.07 -3.33 -55.62
C GLY A 414 -1.36 -2.20 -54.85
N SER A 415 -0.80 -1.25 -55.61
CA SER A 415 -0.57 0.20 -55.38
C SER A 415 -0.25 0.77 -53.98
N SER A 416 0.89 1.46 -53.89
CA SER A 416 1.37 2.21 -52.72
C SER A 416 0.85 3.67 -52.73
N LEU A 417 0.32 4.14 -51.60
CA LEU A 417 0.17 5.59 -51.31
C LEU A 417 0.72 5.94 -49.93
N ARG A 418 1.36 7.11 -49.87
CA ARG A 418 2.12 7.67 -48.75
C ARG A 418 1.18 8.23 -47.68
N ILE A 419 1.52 8.06 -46.40
CA ILE A 419 0.94 8.82 -45.29
C ILE A 419 2.09 9.56 -44.60
N SER A 420 1.84 10.85 -44.40
CA SER A 420 2.67 11.93 -43.88
C SER A 420 3.13 11.75 -42.44
N ASP A 421 4.32 12.28 -42.14
CA ASP A 421 4.97 12.31 -40.83
C ASP A 421 4.10 13.00 -39.75
N PRO A 422 4.07 12.49 -38.50
CA PRO A 422 3.50 13.20 -37.37
C PRO A 422 4.49 14.23 -36.78
N PRO A 423 4.00 15.26 -36.07
CA PRO A 423 4.78 16.43 -35.69
C PRO A 423 5.77 16.17 -34.56
N THR A 424 6.84 16.96 -34.61
CA THR A 424 8.01 17.03 -33.73
C THR A 424 7.73 17.24 -32.25
N LEU A 425 8.41 16.40 -31.45
CA LEU A 425 9.02 16.58 -30.12
C LEU A 425 8.46 17.63 -29.13
N LYS A 426 8.12 17.14 -27.94
CA LYS A 426 8.44 17.78 -26.66
C LYS A 426 9.42 16.89 -25.89
N THR A 427 10.72 17.15 -26.03
CA THR A 427 11.77 16.70 -25.12
C THR A 427 11.75 17.59 -23.90
N ASN A 428 11.23 17.10 -22.76
CA ASN A 428 11.44 17.70 -21.43
C ASN A 428 11.14 16.70 -20.29
N GLU A 429 11.38 15.41 -20.51
CA GLU A 429 11.40 14.40 -19.44
C GLU A 429 12.77 13.70 -19.52
N ALA A 430 13.40 13.48 -18.37
CA ALA A 430 14.75 12.91 -18.31
C ALA A 430 14.72 11.49 -18.91
N GLU A 431 15.21 11.34 -20.15
CA GLU A 431 15.24 10.06 -20.86
C GLU A 431 15.95 9.00 -20.02
N GLN A 432 15.29 7.85 -19.85
CA GLN A 432 15.84 6.74 -19.06
C GLN A 432 17.03 6.10 -19.81
N PRO A 433 18.10 5.71 -19.09
CA PRO A 433 19.38 5.39 -19.70
C PRO A 433 19.36 4.08 -20.51
N GLU A 434 20.05 4.10 -21.66
CA GLU A 434 20.33 2.91 -22.47
C GLU A 434 21.22 1.90 -21.73
N CYS A 435 20.99 0.60 -21.96
CA CYS A 435 21.82 -0.46 -21.40
C CYS A 435 23.15 -0.55 -22.16
N LYS A 436 24.27 -0.36 -21.46
CA LYS A 436 25.62 -0.44 -22.06
C LYS A 436 26.18 -1.86 -22.15
N GLY A 437 25.38 -2.88 -21.84
CA GLY A 437 25.83 -4.27 -21.75
C GLY A 437 26.62 -4.59 -20.48
N GLU A 438 26.55 -3.72 -19.46
CA GLU A 438 27.08 -4.05 -18.12
C GLU A 438 26.35 -5.27 -17.57
N LYS A 439 27.10 -6.26 -17.06
CA LYS A 439 26.55 -7.57 -16.73
C LYS A 439 25.39 -7.50 -15.72
N VAL A 440 25.52 -6.73 -14.65
CA VAL A 440 24.45 -6.64 -13.62
C VAL A 440 23.23 -5.93 -14.20
N ASP A 441 23.42 -4.81 -14.89
CA ASP A 441 22.33 -4.05 -15.51
C ASP A 441 21.57 -4.87 -16.57
N LEU A 442 22.30 -5.56 -17.46
CA LEU A 442 21.71 -6.43 -18.48
C LEU A 442 20.89 -7.57 -17.87
N PHE A 443 21.45 -8.27 -16.88
CA PHE A 443 20.76 -9.38 -16.22
C PHE A 443 19.53 -8.90 -15.45
N LEU A 444 19.59 -7.73 -14.80
CA LEU A 444 18.45 -7.15 -14.11
C LEU A 444 17.33 -6.77 -15.07
N ARG A 445 17.64 -6.06 -16.16
CA ARG A 445 16.63 -5.64 -17.14
C ARG A 445 15.96 -6.85 -17.80
N LEU A 446 16.75 -7.85 -18.22
CA LEU A 446 16.20 -9.08 -18.81
C LEU A 446 15.44 -9.93 -17.79
N GLY A 447 15.95 -10.05 -16.56
CA GLY A 447 15.29 -10.81 -15.51
C GLY A 447 13.97 -10.19 -15.06
N LEU A 448 13.91 -8.86 -14.95
CA LEU A 448 12.68 -8.15 -14.62
C LEU A 448 11.66 -8.31 -15.74
N LEU A 449 12.10 -8.23 -17.00
CA LEU A 449 11.26 -8.49 -18.17
C LEU A 449 10.68 -9.91 -18.15
N GLN A 450 11.48 -10.92 -17.83
CA GLN A 450 11.01 -12.30 -17.71
C GLN A 450 9.91 -12.40 -16.64
N LEU A 451 10.13 -11.85 -15.45
CA LEU A 451 9.16 -11.89 -14.35
C LEU A 451 7.82 -11.22 -14.71
N VAL A 452 7.83 -10.05 -15.36
CA VAL A 452 6.58 -9.35 -15.72
C VAL A 452 5.89 -9.92 -16.97
N CYS A 453 6.59 -10.73 -17.77
CA CYS A 453 6.02 -11.39 -18.95
C CYS A 453 5.51 -12.81 -18.67
N GLU A 454 5.68 -13.33 -17.45
CA GLU A 454 5.10 -14.61 -17.04
C GLU A 454 3.57 -14.58 -17.08
N ILE A 455 3.00 -15.72 -17.51
CA ILE A 455 1.54 -15.91 -17.64
C ILE A 455 0.91 -16.03 -16.24
N GLU A 456 1.61 -16.72 -15.34
CA GLU A 456 1.18 -16.85 -13.95
C GLU A 456 1.38 -15.52 -13.22
N GLY A 457 0.38 -15.14 -12.41
CA GLY A 457 0.48 -13.90 -11.64
C GLY A 457 1.60 -14.00 -10.61
N LEU A 458 2.42 -12.95 -10.52
CA LEU A 458 3.48 -12.89 -9.52
C LEU A 458 2.90 -13.08 -8.11
N THR A 459 3.49 -13.99 -7.34
CA THR A 459 3.18 -14.21 -5.94
C THR A 459 4.33 -13.76 -5.06
N VAL A 460 4.05 -13.37 -3.82
CA VAL A 460 5.08 -12.90 -2.87
C VAL A 460 6.12 -14.00 -2.56
N GLU A 461 5.73 -15.26 -2.70
CA GLU A 461 6.57 -16.43 -2.41
C GLU A 461 7.56 -16.76 -3.53
N THR A 462 7.19 -16.48 -4.79
CA THR A 462 8.03 -16.76 -5.97
C THR A 462 8.97 -15.61 -6.32
N LEU A 463 8.71 -14.42 -5.77
CA LEU A 463 9.47 -13.21 -6.09
C LEU A 463 10.87 -13.23 -5.46
N PRO A 464 11.94 -12.87 -6.22
CA PRO A 464 13.28 -12.73 -5.67
C PRO A 464 13.33 -11.83 -4.43
N GLU A 465 14.15 -12.19 -3.45
CA GLU A 465 14.17 -11.54 -2.13
C GLU A 465 14.48 -10.04 -2.23
N THR A 466 15.30 -9.65 -3.20
CA THR A 466 15.66 -8.26 -3.49
C THR A 466 14.51 -7.41 -4.04
N LEU A 467 13.46 -8.04 -4.57
CA LEU A 467 12.35 -7.35 -5.24
C LEU A 467 11.08 -7.30 -4.39
N LYS A 468 11.09 -7.84 -3.17
CA LYS A 468 9.91 -7.92 -2.28
C LYS A 468 9.23 -6.58 -2.03
N LEU A 469 9.99 -5.50 -1.89
CA LEU A 469 9.44 -4.15 -1.71
C LEU A 469 8.77 -3.59 -2.97
N ASN A 470 9.05 -4.17 -4.15
CA ASN A 470 8.54 -3.75 -5.45
C ASN A 470 7.43 -4.65 -5.99
N PHE A 471 6.89 -5.55 -5.16
CA PHE A 471 5.84 -6.50 -5.58
C PHE A 471 4.64 -5.82 -6.25
N SER A 472 4.09 -4.77 -5.64
CA SER A 472 2.94 -4.03 -6.17
C SER A 472 3.23 -3.39 -7.53
N ARG A 473 4.41 -2.76 -7.68
CA ARG A 473 4.86 -2.16 -8.95
C ARG A 473 5.00 -3.20 -10.05
N LEU A 474 5.68 -4.32 -9.76
CA LEU A 474 5.87 -5.38 -10.72
C LEU A 474 4.55 -6.02 -11.14
N ARG A 475 3.61 -6.16 -10.19
CA ARG A 475 2.26 -6.66 -10.49
C ARG A 475 1.47 -5.68 -11.36
N ALA A 476 1.62 -4.37 -11.14
CA ALA A 476 0.99 -3.35 -11.99
C ALA A 476 1.53 -3.40 -13.43
N VAL A 477 2.86 -3.50 -13.60
CA VAL A 477 3.49 -3.64 -14.93
C VAL A 477 3.07 -4.95 -15.61
N GLN A 478 3.02 -6.07 -14.87
CA GLN A 478 2.54 -7.35 -15.38
C GLN A 478 1.08 -7.26 -15.84
N ALA A 479 0.19 -6.69 -15.02
CA ALA A 479 -1.22 -6.50 -15.37
C ALA A 479 -1.37 -5.62 -16.62
N PHE A 480 -0.55 -4.58 -16.75
CA PHE A 480 -0.51 -3.73 -17.92
C PHE A 480 -0.04 -4.48 -19.19
N LEU A 481 1.01 -5.31 -19.10
CA LEU A 481 1.46 -6.12 -20.24
C LEU A 481 0.41 -7.15 -20.65
N GLN A 482 -0.25 -7.80 -19.69
CA GLN A 482 -1.38 -8.70 -19.94
C GLN A 482 -2.54 -7.98 -20.62
N LYS A 483 -2.86 -6.75 -20.20
CA LYS A 483 -3.85 -5.87 -20.85
C LYS A 483 -3.47 -5.58 -22.31
N ILE A 484 -2.20 -5.27 -22.60
CA ILE A 484 -1.71 -5.10 -23.97
C ILE A 484 -1.88 -6.38 -24.80
N ILE A 485 -1.58 -7.55 -24.24
CA ILE A 485 -1.74 -8.84 -24.94
C ILE A 485 -3.20 -9.08 -25.30
N VAL A 486 -4.13 -8.83 -24.38
CA VAL A 486 -5.58 -8.95 -24.64
C VAL A 486 -5.99 -8.01 -25.77
N ILE A 487 -5.63 -6.73 -25.70
CA ILE A 487 -5.98 -5.73 -26.72
C ILE A 487 -5.38 -6.08 -28.08
N CYS A 488 -4.10 -6.46 -28.12
CA CYS A 488 -3.44 -6.90 -29.34
C CYS A 488 -4.18 -8.10 -29.98
N THR A 489 -4.57 -9.09 -29.18
CA THR A 489 -5.30 -10.27 -29.65
C THR A 489 -6.69 -9.89 -30.14
N SER A 490 -7.41 -9.03 -29.42
CA SER A 490 -8.72 -8.49 -29.81
C SER A 490 -8.67 -7.73 -31.15
N ILE A 491 -7.62 -6.93 -31.38
CA ILE A 491 -7.42 -6.21 -32.64
C ILE A 491 -7.05 -7.14 -33.78
N LEU A 492 -6.26 -8.19 -33.54
CA LEU A 492 -6.01 -9.22 -34.56
C LEU A 492 -7.29 -9.93 -34.99
N VAL A 493 -8.13 -10.31 -34.02
CA VAL A 493 -9.45 -10.91 -34.31
C VAL A 493 -10.31 -9.93 -35.11
N LEU A 494 -10.42 -8.67 -34.67
CA LEU A 494 -11.17 -7.63 -35.37
C LEU A 494 -10.69 -7.48 -36.83
N ARG A 495 -9.38 -7.38 -37.06
CA ARG A 495 -8.81 -7.25 -38.40
C ARG A 495 -9.10 -8.48 -39.26
N GLN A 496 -9.00 -9.68 -38.69
CA GLN A 496 -9.33 -10.90 -39.39
C GLN A 496 -10.82 -10.93 -39.78
N THR A 497 -11.72 -10.50 -38.90
CA THR A 497 -13.15 -10.46 -39.17
C THR A 497 -13.53 -9.37 -40.19
N LEU A 498 -12.85 -8.22 -40.18
CA LEU A 498 -13.01 -7.16 -41.17
C LEU A 498 -12.61 -7.64 -42.58
N LEU A 499 -11.49 -8.36 -42.68
CA LEU A 499 -10.98 -8.89 -43.94
C LEU A 499 -11.81 -10.08 -44.46
N ALA A 500 -12.26 -10.97 -43.57
CA ALA A 500 -13.05 -12.15 -43.95
C ALA A 500 -14.42 -11.79 -44.53
N GLU A 501 -15.02 -10.69 -44.06
CA GLU A 501 -16.33 -10.22 -44.52
C GLU A 501 -16.24 -9.12 -45.60
N CYS A 502 -15.03 -8.76 -46.06
CA CYS A 502 -14.79 -7.69 -47.04
C CYS A 502 -15.47 -6.35 -46.70
N LEU A 503 -15.66 -6.04 -45.41
CA LEU A 503 -16.42 -4.85 -45.00
C LEU A 503 -15.67 -3.54 -45.24
N VAL A 504 -14.35 -3.63 -45.43
CA VAL A 504 -13.48 -2.47 -45.65
C VAL A 504 -12.52 -2.80 -46.78
N THR A 505 -12.51 -1.97 -47.81
CA THR A 505 -11.61 -2.08 -48.97
C THR A 505 -10.36 -1.19 -48.83
N ASN A 506 -10.40 -0.18 -47.96
CA ASN A 506 -9.31 0.77 -47.75
C ASN A 506 -8.47 0.44 -46.50
N PRO A 507 -7.14 0.29 -46.60
CA PRO A 507 -6.28 -0.01 -45.45
C PRO A 507 -6.29 1.09 -44.38
N SER A 508 -6.55 2.35 -44.75
CA SER A 508 -6.66 3.48 -43.83
C SER A 508 -7.88 3.41 -42.92
N GLU A 509 -9.00 2.86 -43.41
CA GLU A 509 -10.23 2.68 -42.62
C GLU A 509 -10.06 1.56 -41.59
N ILE A 510 -9.30 0.50 -41.92
CA ILE A 510 -8.94 -0.57 -40.97
C ILE A 510 -8.09 -0.01 -39.83
N GLU A 511 -7.16 0.91 -40.11
CA GLU A 511 -6.33 1.56 -39.10
C GLU A 511 -7.13 2.53 -38.22
N ASP A 512 -8.06 3.31 -38.78
CA ASP A 512 -8.95 4.19 -38.01
C ASP A 512 -9.88 3.39 -37.07
N ILE A 513 -10.51 2.33 -37.59
CA ILE A 513 -11.33 1.42 -36.77
C ILE A 513 -10.48 0.78 -35.67
N SER A 514 -9.28 0.28 -36.01
CA SER A 514 -8.35 -0.31 -35.01
C SER A 514 -7.99 0.70 -33.92
N SER A 515 -7.72 1.95 -34.28
CA SER A 515 -7.39 3.05 -33.35
C SER A 515 -8.54 3.35 -32.38
N LYS A 516 -9.76 3.48 -32.91
CA LYS A 516 -10.98 3.68 -32.13
C LYS A 516 -11.24 2.51 -31.19
N SER A 517 -11.10 1.28 -31.68
CA SER A 517 -11.26 0.06 -30.88
C SER A 517 -10.22 -0.03 -29.76
N ILE A 518 -8.95 0.26 -30.04
CA ILE A 518 -7.88 0.31 -29.02
C ILE A 518 -8.25 1.28 -27.90
N THR A 519 -8.69 2.50 -28.25
CA THR A 519 -9.02 3.53 -27.25
C THR A 519 -10.22 3.13 -26.39
N LYS A 520 -11.27 2.53 -27.00
CA LYS A 520 -12.45 2.04 -26.26
C LYS A 520 -12.11 0.84 -25.38
N LEU A 521 -11.30 -0.11 -25.86
CA LEU A 521 -10.89 -1.28 -25.09
C LEU A 521 -10.02 -0.90 -23.89
N PHE A 522 -9.11 0.08 -24.04
CA PHE A 522 -8.35 0.59 -22.90
C PHE A 522 -9.28 1.15 -21.81
N LYS A 523 -10.23 2.01 -22.19
CA LYS A 523 -11.20 2.58 -21.24
C LYS A 523 -12.04 1.50 -20.55
N LEU A 524 -12.44 0.46 -21.27
CA LEU A 524 -13.18 -0.65 -20.70
C LEU A 524 -12.35 -1.41 -19.65
N LEU A 525 -11.11 -1.75 -19.99
CA LEU A 525 -10.20 -2.53 -19.14
C LEU A 525 -9.58 -1.69 -18.00
N ASP A 526 -9.72 -0.36 -18.03
CA ASP A 526 -9.36 0.53 -16.92
C ASP A 526 -10.51 0.67 -15.92
N ASN A 527 -11.77 0.62 -16.38
CA ASN A 527 -12.95 0.87 -15.55
C ASN A 527 -13.65 -0.39 -15.00
N MET A 528 -13.41 -1.57 -15.59
CA MET A 528 -14.05 -2.83 -15.18
C MET A 528 -13.01 -3.89 -14.80
N GLU A 529 -12.96 -4.24 -13.51
CA GLU A 529 -12.02 -5.24 -12.97
C GLU A 529 -12.30 -6.67 -13.50
N ASP A 530 -13.57 -7.02 -13.72
CA ASP A 530 -14.02 -8.35 -14.19
C ASP A 530 -14.48 -8.34 -15.66
N ALA A 531 -13.83 -7.54 -16.52
CA ALA A 531 -14.15 -7.50 -17.94
C ALA A 531 -13.93 -8.88 -18.62
N GLY A 532 -15.02 -9.52 -19.02
CA GLY A 532 -15.00 -10.79 -19.74
C GLY A 532 -14.80 -10.64 -21.24
N ILE A 533 -14.72 -11.79 -21.91
CA ILE A 533 -14.55 -11.89 -23.37
C ILE A 533 -15.76 -11.30 -24.09
N THR A 534 -16.96 -11.43 -23.51
CA THR A 534 -18.22 -10.92 -24.07
C THR A 534 -18.22 -9.39 -24.16
N GLU A 535 -17.81 -8.72 -23.08
CA GLU A 535 -17.76 -7.27 -22.95
C GLU A 535 -16.70 -6.66 -23.89
N VAL A 536 -15.56 -7.34 -24.03
CA VAL A 536 -14.52 -7.01 -25.01
C VAL A 536 -15.07 -7.07 -26.44
N VAL A 537 -15.79 -8.14 -26.77
CA VAL A 537 -16.37 -8.35 -28.11
C VAL A 537 -17.51 -7.37 -28.41
N ASP A 538 -18.32 -7.03 -27.41
CA ASP A 538 -19.37 -6.02 -27.54
C ASP A 538 -18.77 -4.64 -27.84
N THR A 539 -17.67 -4.30 -27.20
CA THR A 539 -16.93 -3.04 -27.44
C THR A 539 -16.31 -2.98 -28.83
N LEU A 540 -15.78 -4.11 -29.32
CA LEU A 540 -15.31 -4.23 -30.71
C LEU A 540 -16.46 -4.03 -31.70
N SER A 541 -17.64 -4.59 -31.39
CA SER A 541 -18.83 -4.50 -32.24
C SER A 541 -19.40 -3.10 -32.32
N LEU A 542 -19.30 -2.29 -31.25
CA LEU A 542 -19.64 -0.86 -31.26
C LEU A 542 -18.73 -0.01 -32.18
N CYS A 543 -17.69 -0.59 -32.77
CA CYS A 543 -16.85 0.08 -33.77
C CYS A 543 -17.24 -0.29 -35.21
N LEU A 544 -18.22 -1.19 -35.38
CA LEU A 544 -18.68 -1.73 -36.64
C LEU A 544 -20.14 -1.29 -36.84
N GLU A 545 -20.35 -0.03 -37.24
CA GLU A 545 -21.70 0.52 -37.48
C GLU A 545 -22.28 -0.01 -38.81
N GLY A 546 -23.55 -0.44 -38.81
CA GLY A 546 -24.34 -0.62 -40.04
C GLY A 546 -24.75 -2.04 -40.47
N ASP A 547 -24.49 -3.10 -39.68
CA ASP A 547 -24.90 -4.48 -40.02
C ASP A 547 -26.30 -4.86 -39.49
N GLU A 548 -27.00 -5.74 -40.21
CA GLU A 548 -28.25 -6.39 -39.77
C GLU A 548 -28.06 -7.08 -38.40
N PRO A 549 -29.00 -6.94 -37.44
CA PRO A 549 -28.81 -7.38 -36.05
C PRO A 549 -28.51 -8.88 -35.91
N LYS A 550 -29.05 -9.72 -36.80
CA LYS A 550 -28.79 -11.17 -36.81
C LYS A 550 -27.38 -11.51 -37.28
N LYS A 551 -26.85 -10.78 -38.26
CA LYS A 551 -25.50 -10.95 -38.79
C LYS A 551 -24.47 -10.45 -37.77
N LEU A 552 -24.76 -9.32 -37.12
CA LEU A 552 -23.95 -8.78 -36.03
C LEU A 552 -23.85 -9.77 -34.86
N GLN A 553 -24.94 -10.43 -34.48
CA GLN A 553 -24.93 -11.41 -33.39
C GLN A 553 -24.11 -12.66 -33.71
N ALA A 554 -24.26 -13.23 -34.93
CA ALA A 554 -23.45 -14.36 -35.36
C ALA A 554 -21.94 -14.01 -35.38
N ARG A 555 -21.61 -12.78 -35.78
CA ARG A 555 -20.25 -12.27 -35.80
C ARG A 555 -19.65 -12.13 -34.39
N LYS A 556 -20.43 -11.60 -33.43
CA LYS A 556 -20.03 -11.54 -32.02
C LYS A 556 -19.68 -12.91 -31.47
N GLU A 557 -20.52 -13.91 -31.75
CA GLU A 557 -20.28 -15.28 -31.29
C GLU A 557 -19.00 -15.88 -31.89
N ILE A 558 -18.76 -15.65 -33.19
CA ILE A 558 -17.51 -16.07 -33.85
C ILE A 558 -16.30 -15.35 -33.22
N MET A 559 -16.37 -14.03 -33.03
CA MET A 559 -15.27 -13.26 -32.42
C MET A 559 -15.00 -13.71 -30.99
N ALA A 560 -16.03 -13.96 -30.18
CA ALA A 560 -15.90 -14.46 -28.82
C ALA A 560 -15.24 -15.84 -28.77
N ASN A 561 -15.65 -16.76 -29.65
CA ASN A 561 -15.06 -18.09 -29.73
C ASN A 561 -13.59 -18.06 -30.19
N VAL A 562 -13.28 -17.25 -31.20
CA VAL A 562 -11.89 -17.08 -31.67
C VAL A 562 -11.03 -16.42 -30.60
N LEU A 563 -11.53 -15.39 -29.92
CA LEU A 563 -10.81 -14.71 -28.85
C LEU A 563 -10.59 -15.64 -27.65
N ALA A 564 -11.61 -16.37 -27.22
CA ALA A 564 -11.52 -17.35 -26.15
C ALA A 564 -10.54 -18.49 -26.46
N LYS A 565 -10.41 -18.89 -27.72
CA LYS A 565 -9.38 -19.87 -28.14
C LYS A 565 -7.99 -19.24 -28.18
N SER A 566 -7.88 -18.03 -28.72
CA SER A 566 -6.62 -17.31 -28.93
C SER A 566 -5.98 -16.82 -27.63
N LEU A 567 -6.73 -16.73 -26.52
CA LEU A 567 -6.22 -16.34 -25.20
C LEU A 567 -5.88 -17.54 -24.30
N ARG A 568 -6.10 -18.78 -24.75
CA ARG A 568 -5.73 -19.97 -23.97
C ARG A 568 -4.22 -20.16 -23.93
N ALA A 569 -3.71 -20.62 -22.79
CA ALA A 569 -2.32 -21.03 -22.64
C ALA A 569 -1.97 -22.12 -23.67
N GLY A 570 -0.85 -21.93 -24.39
CA GLY A 570 -0.38 -22.85 -25.42
C GLY A 570 -0.94 -22.60 -26.84
N ASP A 571 -1.83 -21.63 -27.03
CA ASP A 571 -2.27 -21.24 -28.38
C ASP A 571 -1.13 -20.55 -29.16
N ALA A 572 -1.08 -20.80 -30.47
CA ALA A 572 -0.04 -20.24 -31.33
C ALA A 572 -0.18 -18.71 -31.52
N ILE A 573 -1.43 -18.20 -31.52
CA ILE A 573 -1.70 -16.76 -31.60
C ILE A 573 -1.27 -16.10 -30.30
N PHE A 574 -1.65 -16.67 -29.15
CA PHE A 574 -1.20 -16.17 -27.84
C PHE A 574 0.33 -16.08 -27.78
N THR A 575 1.02 -17.18 -28.12
CA THR A 575 2.48 -17.27 -28.08
C THR A 575 3.15 -16.26 -29.01
N ARG A 576 2.56 -16.00 -30.19
CA ARG A 576 3.09 -15.03 -31.14
C ARG A 576 2.87 -13.59 -30.67
N VAL A 577 1.70 -13.28 -30.13
CA VAL A 577 1.38 -11.95 -29.59
C VAL A 577 2.23 -11.67 -28.36
N SER A 578 2.30 -12.59 -27.41
CA SER A 578 3.11 -12.44 -26.19
C SER A 578 4.59 -12.26 -26.51
N ARG A 579 5.16 -13.03 -27.45
CA ARG A 579 6.54 -12.82 -27.93
C ARG A 579 6.74 -11.46 -28.58
N THR A 580 5.75 -10.96 -29.33
CA THR A 580 5.86 -9.64 -29.97
C THR A 580 5.84 -8.53 -28.93
N VAL A 581 4.98 -8.62 -27.93
CA VAL A 581 4.92 -7.68 -26.80
C VAL A 581 6.22 -7.76 -25.99
N PHE A 582 6.75 -8.97 -25.74
CA PHE A 582 8.05 -9.18 -25.10
C PHE A 582 9.18 -8.49 -25.88
N PHE A 583 9.26 -8.64 -27.20
CA PHE A 583 10.28 -7.95 -28.00
C PHE A 583 10.12 -6.43 -27.99
N ALA A 584 8.89 -5.92 -28.00
CA ALA A 584 8.63 -4.49 -27.90
C ALA A 584 9.05 -3.93 -26.52
N ALA A 585 8.74 -4.65 -25.44
CA ALA A 585 9.18 -4.31 -24.09
C ALA A 585 10.71 -4.39 -23.95
N LYS A 586 11.33 -5.47 -24.45
CA LYS A 586 12.80 -5.64 -24.49
C LYS A 586 13.49 -4.49 -25.19
N ALA A 587 12.92 -4.02 -26.32
CA ALA A 587 13.44 -2.89 -27.07
C ALA A 587 13.57 -1.64 -26.20
N ILE A 588 12.52 -1.29 -25.46
CA ILE A 588 12.50 -0.11 -24.59
C ILE A 588 13.41 -0.31 -23.38
N LEU A 589 13.40 -1.50 -22.78
CA LEU A 589 14.23 -1.78 -21.62
C LEU A 589 15.73 -1.73 -21.96
N LEU A 590 16.16 -2.15 -23.15
CA LEU A 590 17.58 -2.17 -23.52
C LEU A 590 18.04 -0.87 -24.21
N CYS A 591 17.23 -0.27 -25.10
CA CYS A 591 17.54 1.01 -25.75
C CYS A 591 17.17 2.25 -24.92
N GLY A 592 16.58 2.09 -23.72
CA GLY A 592 16.00 3.21 -22.98
C GLY A 592 14.71 3.76 -23.61
N SER A 593 14.14 4.80 -22.99
CA SER A 593 12.87 5.42 -23.44
C SER A 593 13.03 6.43 -24.59
N GLY A 594 14.24 6.59 -25.10
CA GLY A 594 14.57 7.48 -26.22
C GLY A 594 13.99 7.06 -27.57
N ALA A 595 14.32 7.84 -28.60
CA ALA A 595 13.75 7.68 -29.94
C ALA A 595 14.07 6.33 -30.60
N GLU A 596 15.26 5.76 -30.36
CA GLU A 596 15.65 4.46 -30.94
C GLU A 596 14.85 3.30 -30.33
N GLY A 597 14.70 3.26 -29.00
CA GLY A 597 13.91 2.26 -28.29
C GLY A 597 12.43 2.31 -28.68
N ARG A 598 11.86 3.53 -28.74
CA ARG A 598 10.48 3.75 -29.19
C ARG A 598 10.25 3.22 -30.60
N ARG A 599 11.14 3.52 -31.55
CA ARG A 599 11.04 3.05 -32.95
C ARG A 599 11.12 1.53 -33.06
N LEU A 600 12.00 0.89 -32.31
CA LEU A 600 12.17 -0.57 -32.35
C LEU A 600 10.95 -1.28 -31.72
N ALA A 601 10.38 -0.73 -30.66
CA ALA A 601 9.13 -1.20 -30.08
C ALA A 601 7.95 -1.01 -31.04
N GLU A 602 7.84 0.15 -31.69
CA GLU A 602 6.81 0.42 -32.68
C GLU A 602 6.87 -0.55 -33.86
N ASN A 603 8.07 -0.81 -34.40
CA ASN A 603 8.28 -1.79 -35.47
C ASN A 603 7.83 -3.20 -35.08
N SER A 604 7.99 -3.56 -33.80
CA SER A 604 7.54 -4.84 -33.26
C SER A 604 6.01 -4.88 -33.12
N LEU A 605 5.40 -3.89 -32.49
CA LEU A 605 3.95 -3.81 -32.30
C LEU A 605 3.16 -3.62 -33.59
N LYS A 606 3.77 -2.98 -34.60
CA LYS A 606 3.18 -2.85 -35.95
C LYS A 606 2.86 -4.20 -36.58
N ARG A 607 3.62 -5.26 -36.28
CA ARG A 607 3.36 -6.63 -36.77
C ARG A 607 2.03 -7.20 -36.27
N VAL A 608 1.53 -6.68 -35.15
CA VAL A 608 0.28 -7.09 -34.52
C VAL A 608 -0.80 -6.01 -34.68
N GLY A 609 -0.49 -4.91 -35.37
CA GLY A 609 -1.45 -3.84 -35.62
C GLY A 609 -1.68 -2.87 -34.46
N ALA A 610 -0.76 -2.85 -33.50
CA ALA A 610 -0.92 -2.14 -32.23
C ALA A 610 0.13 -1.03 -32.01
N SER A 611 0.60 -0.37 -33.08
CA SER A 611 1.62 0.70 -33.00
C SER A 611 1.21 1.86 -32.09
N LEU A 612 -0.09 2.15 -31.98
CA LEU A 612 -0.63 3.18 -31.07
C LEU A 612 -0.37 2.90 -29.58
N LEU A 613 -0.08 1.64 -29.22
CA LEU A 613 0.23 1.26 -27.84
C LEU A 613 1.66 1.58 -27.42
N THR A 614 2.51 1.99 -28.36
CA THR A 614 3.93 2.24 -28.09
C THR A 614 4.11 3.30 -27.01
N GLY A 615 3.33 4.39 -27.02
CA GLY A 615 3.42 5.44 -25.99
C GLY A 615 3.15 4.91 -24.59
N LYS A 616 2.01 4.24 -24.40
CA LYS A 616 1.64 3.63 -23.11
C LYS A 616 2.63 2.54 -22.67
N LEU A 617 3.16 1.78 -23.64
CA LEU A 617 4.17 0.77 -23.34
C LEU A 617 5.48 1.41 -22.86
N VAL A 618 5.87 2.56 -23.40
CA VAL A 618 7.06 3.29 -22.92
C VAL A 618 6.86 3.73 -21.46
N GLU A 619 5.73 4.34 -21.12
CA GLU A 619 5.42 4.76 -19.74
C GLU A 619 5.54 3.58 -18.74
N ALA A 620 4.91 2.44 -19.04
CA ALA A 620 4.99 1.27 -18.17
C ALA A 620 6.39 0.65 -18.09
N MET A 621 7.19 0.74 -19.16
CA MET A 621 8.56 0.26 -19.16
C MET A 621 9.52 1.23 -18.46
N GLU A 622 9.21 2.53 -18.40
CA GLU A 622 9.97 3.50 -17.61
C GLU A 622 9.88 3.18 -16.12
N ASP A 623 8.69 2.82 -15.62
CA ASP A 623 8.53 2.33 -14.24
C ASP A 623 9.43 1.12 -13.96
N LEU A 624 9.50 0.17 -14.90
CA LEU A 624 10.34 -1.02 -14.78
C LEU A 624 11.84 -0.69 -14.88
N LEU A 625 12.23 0.29 -15.70
CA LEU A 625 13.61 0.81 -15.80
C LEU A 625 14.06 1.46 -14.50
N VAL A 626 13.16 2.21 -13.84
CA VAL A 626 13.43 2.78 -12.53
C VAL A 626 13.66 1.68 -11.50
N VAL A 627 12.82 0.63 -11.48
CA VAL A 627 13.02 -0.54 -10.61
C VAL A 627 14.37 -1.21 -10.88
N ALA A 628 14.75 -1.39 -12.14
CA ALA A 628 16.05 -1.96 -12.50
C ALA A 628 17.22 -1.09 -11.98
N THR A 629 17.14 0.22 -12.19
CA THR A 629 18.18 1.19 -11.79
C THR A 629 18.33 1.27 -10.27
N VAL A 630 17.22 1.34 -9.54
CA VAL A 630 17.23 1.37 -8.07
C VAL A 630 17.73 0.04 -7.52
N SER A 631 17.27 -1.09 -8.06
CA SER A 631 17.73 -2.42 -7.63
C SER A 631 19.23 -2.61 -7.88
N ALA A 632 19.76 -2.12 -9.01
CA ALA A 632 21.19 -2.14 -9.29
C ALA A 632 22.00 -1.32 -8.27
N ARG A 633 21.48 -0.16 -7.84
CA ARG A 633 22.15 0.71 -6.85
C ARG A 633 22.10 0.16 -5.43
N VAL A 634 20.97 -0.41 -5.03
CA VAL A 634 20.78 -0.95 -3.67
C VAL A 634 21.44 -2.32 -3.53
N HIS A 635 21.15 -3.24 -4.47
CA HIS A 635 21.48 -4.66 -4.37
C HIS A 635 22.62 -5.12 -5.31
N GLY A 636 23.21 -4.21 -6.09
CA GLY A 636 24.25 -4.52 -7.09
C GLY A 636 25.39 -5.41 -6.60
N SER A 637 25.88 -5.19 -5.38
CA SER A 637 26.94 -6.00 -4.78
C SER A 637 26.52 -7.45 -4.52
N TRP A 638 25.26 -7.71 -4.13
CA TRP A 638 24.75 -9.07 -3.95
C TRP A 638 24.59 -9.78 -5.29
N TYR A 639 24.04 -9.10 -6.31
CA TYR A 639 23.92 -9.68 -7.65
C TYR A 639 25.27 -10.04 -8.24
N LEU A 640 26.27 -9.17 -8.08
CA LEU A 640 27.61 -9.39 -8.60
C LEU A 640 28.27 -10.63 -7.96
N GLU A 641 28.06 -10.86 -6.66
CA GLU A 641 28.62 -12.02 -5.97
C GLU A 641 27.90 -13.32 -6.35
N VAL A 642 26.58 -13.29 -6.50
CA VAL A 642 25.81 -14.42 -7.04
C VAL A 642 26.27 -14.77 -8.47
N LEU A 643 26.47 -13.78 -9.33
CA LEU A 643 26.94 -13.97 -10.71
C LEU A 643 28.37 -14.51 -10.80
N LYS A 644 29.26 -14.16 -9.86
CA LYS A 644 30.61 -14.75 -9.79
C LYS A 644 30.55 -16.23 -9.40
N ASN A 645 29.76 -16.57 -8.39
CA ASN A 645 29.63 -17.93 -7.89
C ASN A 645 29.08 -18.88 -8.96
N MET A 646 28.12 -18.42 -9.77
CA MET A 646 27.57 -19.20 -10.88
C MET A 646 28.54 -19.44 -12.04
N ARG A 647 29.66 -18.71 -12.12
CA ARG A 647 30.68 -18.87 -13.17
C ARG A 647 31.84 -19.77 -12.73
N ALA A 648 31.91 -20.10 -11.44
CA ALA A 648 32.91 -20.99 -10.85
C ALA A 648 32.43 -22.47 -10.80
N LEU A 649 31.17 -22.70 -11.15
CA LEU A 649 30.55 -23.99 -11.46
C LEU A 649 30.50 -24.15 -12.97
#